data_AF-A0A9E0V8S2-F1
#
_entry.id   AF-A0A9E0V8S2-F1
#
_cell.length_a   1.000
_cell.length_b   1.000
_cell.length_c   1.000
_cell.angle_alpha   90.00
_cell.angle_beta   90.00
_cell.angle_gamma   90.00
#
_symmetry.space_group_name_H-M   'P 1'
#
loop_
_entity.id
_entity.type
_entity.pdbx_description
1 polymer ?
#
loop_
_entity_poly.entity_id
_entity_poly.type
_entity_poly.pdbx_seq_one_letter_code
_entity_poly.pdbx_strand_id
1 'polypeptide(L)'
;MTMNIEDIKEGLTFDDVLLVPAYSDILPSETNVATRFSRNIHLNIPLCSSAMDTVTEANLAIALAQQGGIGVIHKNFSIEQQAEEVDKVKRSESGMIVDPVTIRDGALVSEALNIMERYKISGVPVVDANGRLVGIITNRDLRFETRFDIPVSEVMTPQPLVTVPIGTTLDEAKGKLQKHRIEKLLVTDDEGHLKGLITVKDIQKAIRYPFAAKDAMGRLRCAAAIGATGDFLERAEALIGSRVDAIVIDTAHGHSSRVIEAVRQVKSKFPEIEVVAGNVATSDATKALIDAGVDAVKVGIGPGSICFKKDTQILMHDNSVKEIGDIRPGERVVTHKGRARKVTKTYRRPYSGPMIEINAAGCPGKIEVTPNHEFLAVTFDVPDNIRRRNGAKYFFSKPKYNKGLEWVRADQLKAQDVVAIPRQKYEVETCFFDLLDAVPHYNSDARSIWANKPGANVNELNYHELAEMFATTPRVIGTIVKKQRKLVDALSKTINDFLDRTNYQRVLEAAKTRRFVMLDADLMRLIGFYTAEGYTVGNPNNRQLRFAFGEHEIDYCDDVKRLVAVIFGYEKTTFRQTPRHAYEVMVHNHAIAKFFEWLVPKGAVNKRLPDFVLNQSPENLRELLIGALRGDGCLKAPRRIAYKTASPHLAHQIAEVFMRLGYLASVQSYEPKYENHSTSYHVRIGGEQARRFAEEFPELNLKYPAEINNRQEVFADEDYFYVAVRSAKTLENRSLEVFNIEVEEDHTYIANRVAVHNCTTRVVTGAGVPQITAVSDCVAAAKGSGVPVIADGGIKFSGDVVKAIVAGADSVMIGSLFAGTEEAPGEVILYQG
;
A
#
# COMPACT_ATOMS: atom_id res chain seq x y z
N MET A 1 18.44 4.24 -32.41
CA MET A 1 19.86 4.64 -32.36
C MET A 1 20.60 3.55 -31.62
N THR A 2 21.53 2.85 -32.26
CA THR A 2 22.48 1.95 -31.60
C THR A 2 23.60 2.81 -31.01
N MET A 3 23.67 2.86 -29.69
CA MET A 3 24.67 3.64 -28.95
C MET A 3 25.99 2.86 -28.94
N ASN A 4 27.10 3.49 -29.34
CA ASN A 4 28.41 2.85 -29.32
C ASN A 4 28.92 2.81 -27.88
N ILE A 5 29.53 1.70 -27.46
CA ILE A 5 29.91 1.51 -26.04
C ILE A 5 31.00 2.50 -25.59
N GLU A 6 31.79 3.00 -26.54
CA GLU A 6 32.83 4.02 -26.34
C GLU A 6 32.23 5.42 -26.09
N ASP A 7 30.96 5.65 -26.40
CA ASP A 7 30.25 6.93 -26.17
C ASP A 7 29.59 6.99 -24.77
N ILE A 8 29.72 5.95 -23.95
CA ILE A 8 29.17 5.91 -22.58
C ILE A 8 30.03 6.81 -21.68
N LYS A 9 29.46 7.94 -21.27
CA LYS A 9 30.09 8.84 -20.29
C LYS A 9 30.06 8.22 -18.89
N GLU A 10 31.19 8.27 -18.21
CA GLU A 10 31.30 7.97 -16.78
C GLU A 10 30.56 9.04 -15.97
N GLY A 11 29.90 8.65 -14.88
CA GLY A 11 29.23 9.56 -13.98
C GLY A 11 29.40 9.14 -12.53
N LEU A 12 29.50 10.14 -11.64
CA LEU A 12 29.80 9.98 -10.22
C LEU A 12 28.59 10.32 -9.36
N THR A 13 28.37 9.55 -8.30
CA THR A 13 27.44 9.86 -7.20
C THR A 13 28.17 10.46 -6.01
N PHE A 14 27.44 10.86 -4.97
CA PHE A 14 28.05 11.39 -3.74
C PHE A 14 29.00 10.38 -3.06
N ASP A 15 28.66 9.08 -3.11
CA ASP A 15 29.44 8.01 -2.48
C ASP A 15 30.76 7.73 -3.21
N ASP A 16 30.88 8.12 -4.48
CA ASP A 16 32.09 7.88 -5.30
C ASP A 16 33.20 8.91 -5.01
N VAL A 17 32.90 9.98 -4.26
CA VAL A 17 33.82 11.10 -4.05
C VAL A 17 33.96 11.50 -2.58
N LEU A 18 35.15 11.98 -2.22
CA LEU A 18 35.45 12.66 -0.97
C LEU A 18 36.09 14.01 -1.26
N LEU A 19 35.94 14.95 -0.32
CA LEU A 19 36.59 16.25 -0.42
C LEU A 19 38.00 16.17 0.15
N VAL A 20 38.98 16.69 -0.59
CA VAL A 20 40.38 16.74 -0.15
C VAL A 20 40.53 17.91 0.83
N PRO A 21 41.00 17.69 2.07
CA PRO A 21 41.30 18.78 2.98
C PRO A 21 42.40 19.69 2.42
N ALA A 22 42.22 20.99 2.55
CA ALA A 22 43.21 22.00 2.17
C ALA A 22 43.59 22.87 3.37
N TYR A 23 44.69 23.60 3.25
CA TYR A 23 45.07 24.63 4.22
C TYR A 23 43.95 25.67 4.37
N SER A 24 43.60 26.03 5.62
CA SER A 24 42.58 27.04 5.92
C SER A 24 43.01 27.87 7.12
N ASP A 25 42.99 29.19 6.95
CA ASP A 25 43.11 30.18 8.03
C ASP A 25 41.74 30.64 8.57
N ILE A 26 40.64 30.14 7.98
CA ILE A 26 39.27 30.50 8.36
C ILE A 26 38.75 29.48 9.35
N LEU A 27 38.21 29.96 10.48
CA LEU A 27 37.54 29.10 11.45
C LEU A 27 36.13 28.73 10.94
N PRO A 28 35.61 27.52 11.27
CA PRO A 28 34.25 27.14 10.88
C PRO A 28 33.16 28.14 11.29
N SER A 29 33.31 28.81 12.44
CA SER A 29 32.39 29.83 12.93
C SER A 29 32.41 31.15 12.14
N GLU A 30 33.47 31.39 11.37
CA GLU A 30 33.65 32.59 10.54
C GLU A 30 33.21 32.35 9.08
N THR A 31 32.79 31.13 8.76
CA THR A 31 32.39 30.76 7.40
C THR A 31 31.05 31.39 7.05
N ASN A 32 31.01 32.15 5.95
CA ASN A 32 29.76 32.66 5.40
C ASN A 32 29.12 31.61 4.48
N VAL A 33 27.92 31.17 4.82
CA VAL A 33 27.15 30.18 4.07
C VAL A 33 25.93 30.78 3.35
N ALA A 34 25.86 32.11 3.27
CA ALA A 34 24.83 32.80 2.51
C ALA A 34 24.90 32.45 1.02
N THR A 35 23.74 32.30 0.40
CA THR A 35 23.62 31.82 -0.98
C THR A 35 22.33 32.31 -1.65
N ARG A 36 21.99 31.77 -2.81
CA ARG A 36 20.79 32.08 -3.59
C ARG A 36 19.93 30.84 -3.80
N PHE A 37 18.63 30.99 -3.57
CA PHE A 37 17.61 30.01 -3.97
C PHE A 37 17.19 30.23 -5.42
N SER A 38 17.08 31.50 -5.82
CA SER A 38 16.73 31.94 -7.17
C SER A 38 17.45 33.26 -7.47
N ARG A 39 17.21 33.86 -8.64
CA ARG A 39 17.87 35.10 -9.04
C ARG A 39 17.77 36.18 -7.96
N ASN A 40 16.59 36.38 -7.39
CA ASN A 40 16.36 37.49 -6.45
C ASN A 40 16.14 37.04 -5.00
N ILE A 41 16.06 35.73 -4.73
CA ILE A 41 15.89 35.19 -3.38
C ILE A 41 17.23 34.73 -2.83
N HIS A 42 17.72 35.48 -1.84
CA HIS A 42 18.90 35.15 -1.06
C HIS A 42 18.52 34.36 0.19
N LEU A 43 19.35 33.39 0.55
CA LEU A 43 19.25 32.60 1.77
C LEU A 43 20.47 32.84 2.63
N ASN A 44 20.32 32.71 3.95
CA ASN A 44 21.43 32.81 4.89
C ASN A 44 22.08 31.45 5.16
N ILE A 45 21.41 30.35 4.78
CA ILE A 45 21.97 28.98 4.74
C ILE A 45 21.55 28.31 3.41
N PRO A 46 22.35 27.38 2.86
CA PRO A 46 22.09 26.82 1.53
C PRO A 46 21.09 25.66 1.54
N LEU A 47 20.05 25.76 2.37
CA LEU A 47 19.08 24.68 2.60
C LEU A 47 17.67 25.12 2.20
N CYS A 48 17.02 24.26 1.41
CA CYS A 48 15.58 24.33 1.17
C CYS A 48 14.94 22.96 1.39
N SER A 49 13.65 22.91 1.72
CA SER A 49 12.94 21.65 1.96
C SER A 49 12.19 21.15 0.73
N SER A 50 12.10 19.83 0.58
CA SER A 50 11.43 19.19 -0.57
C SER A 50 9.93 19.36 -0.51
N ALA A 51 9.31 19.51 -1.68
CA ALA A 51 7.86 19.65 -1.84
C ALA A 51 7.09 18.32 -1.70
N MET A 52 7.28 17.63 -0.58
CA MET A 52 6.63 16.36 -0.25
C MET A 52 5.64 16.55 0.91
N ASP A 53 4.53 15.82 0.87
CA ASP A 53 3.47 15.82 1.89
C ASP A 53 3.91 15.30 3.26
N THR A 54 4.99 14.54 3.31
CA THR A 54 5.63 14.07 4.54
C THR A 54 6.74 14.99 5.03
N VAL A 55 7.05 16.08 4.31
CA VAL A 55 8.19 16.96 4.61
C VAL A 55 7.73 18.38 4.87
N THR A 56 7.08 19.06 3.92
CA THR A 56 6.95 20.52 3.98
C THR A 56 5.51 21.02 3.94
N GLU A 57 5.01 21.36 5.12
CA GLU A 57 3.84 22.24 5.35
C GLU A 57 4.29 23.56 6.00
N ALA A 58 3.35 24.40 6.48
CA ALA A 58 3.67 25.70 7.05
C ALA A 58 4.63 25.63 8.24
N ASN A 59 4.53 24.61 9.09
CA ASN A 59 5.38 24.49 10.30
C ASN A 59 6.88 24.39 9.92
N LEU A 60 7.25 23.41 9.08
CA LEU A 60 8.63 23.27 8.62
C LEU A 60 9.06 24.48 7.81
N ALA A 61 8.20 25.02 6.95
CA ALA A 61 8.52 26.20 6.16
C ALA A 61 8.84 27.42 7.03
N ILE A 62 8.09 27.64 8.12
CA ILE A 62 8.34 28.69 9.12
C ILE A 62 9.68 28.45 9.81
N ALA A 63 9.91 27.24 10.33
CA ALA A 63 11.11 26.91 11.09
C ALA A 63 12.37 27.03 10.23
N LEU A 64 12.32 26.52 9.00
CA LEU A 64 13.45 26.59 8.07
C LEU A 64 13.72 28.04 7.65
N ALA A 65 12.67 28.84 7.38
CA ALA A 65 12.83 30.26 7.10
C ALA A 65 13.42 31.02 8.30
N GLN A 66 13.04 30.70 9.54
CA GLN A 66 13.64 31.28 10.75
C GLN A 66 15.14 30.98 10.88
N GLN A 67 15.58 29.80 10.44
CA GLN A 67 17.00 29.43 10.41
C GLN A 67 17.76 29.98 9.19
N GLY A 68 17.07 30.65 8.27
CA GLY A 68 17.69 31.29 7.10
C GLY A 68 17.60 30.52 5.79
N GLY A 69 16.89 29.38 5.77
CA GLY A 69 16.57 28.61 4.57
C GLY A 69 15.22 29.00 3.97
N ILE A 70 14.63 28.12 3.16
CA ILE A 70 13.29 28.32 2.59
C ILE A 70 12.53 27.00 2.44
N GLY A 71 11.26 26.96 2.85
CA GLY A 71 10.41 25.80 2.65
C GLY A 71 9.64 25.84 1.33
N VAL A 72 9.53 24.69 0.64
CA VAL A 72 8.67 24.52 -0.55
C VAL A 72 7.41 23.71 -0.18
N ILE A 73 6.26 24.37 -0.07
CA ILE A 73 5.00 23.72 0.29
C ILE A 73 4.54 22.78 -0.84
N HIS A 74 4.22 21.53 -0.51
CA HIS A 74 3.81 20.53 -1.50
C HIS A 74 2.47 20.84 -2.16
N LYS A 75 2.22 20.23 -3.33
CA LYS A 75 0.99 20.44 -4.13
C LYS A 75 -0.12 19.42 -3.87
N ASN A 76 0.11 18.44 -3.00
CA ASN A 76 -0.89 17.43 -2.59
C ASN A 76 -1.97 18.03 -1.66
N PHE A 77 -2.59 19.11 -2.11
CA PHE A 77 -3.63 19.89 -1.44
C PHE A 77 -4.60 20.42 -2.50
N SER A 78 -5.82 20.78 -2.09
CA SER A 78 -6.62 21.71 -2.91
C SER A 78 -5.86 23.04 -3.08
N ILE A 79 -6.23 23.82 -4.10
CA ILE A 79 -5.58 25.12 -4.36
C ILE A 79 -5.70 26.03 -3.13
N GLU A 80 -6.87 26.04 -2.51
CA GLU A 80 -7.22 26.85 -1.35
C GLU A 80 -6.42 26.43 -0.12
N GLN A 81 -6.33 25.12 0.14
CA GLN A 81 -5.55 24.58 1.26
C GLN A 81 -4.06 24.92 1.14
N GLN A 82 -3.49 24.76 -0.06
CA GLN A 82 -2.09 25.11 -0.30
C GLN A 82 -1.84 26.62 -0.13
N ALA A 83 -2.77 27.44 -0.60
CA ALA A 83 -2.72 28.90 -0.43
C ALA A 83 -2.86 29.31 1.05
N GLU A 84 -3.62 28.56 1.86
CA GLU A 84 -3.73 28.76 3.31
C GLU A 84 -2.41 28.43 4.02
N GLU A 85 -1.73 27.34 3.63
CA GLU A 85 -0.40 27.01 4.17
C GLU A 85 0.62 28.11 3.87
N VAL A 86 0.63 28.66 2.64
CA VAL A 86 1.48 29.83 2.30
C VAL A 86 1.14 31.01 3.22
N ASP A 87 -0.14 31.34 3.35
CA ASP A 87 -0.61 32.47 4.16
C ASP A 87 -0.22 32.31 5.64
N LYS A 88 -0.28 31.10 6.21
CA LYS A 88 0.24 30.80 7.56
C LYS A 88 1.72 31.14 7.70
N VAL A 89 2.56 30.80 6.72
CA VAL A 89 3.99 31.14 6.75
C VAL A 89 4.18 32.65 6.69
N LYS A 90 3.52 33.33 5.74
CA LYS A 90 3.65 34.78 5.53
C LYS A 90 3.14 35.61 6.72
N ARG A 91 2.21 35.07 7.52
CA ARG A 91 1.68 35.71 8.75
C ARG A 91 2.43 35.34 10.03
N SER A 92 3.29 34.32 10.00
CA SER A 92 3.99 33.85 11.21
C SER A 92 4.90 34.91 11.81
N GLU A 93 5.62 35.64 10.96
CA GLU A 93 6.38 36.83 11.35
C GLU A 93 6.18 37.91 10.32
N SER A 94 5.99 39.13 10.80
CA SER A 94 6.03 40.32 9.97
C SER A 94 6.69 41.41 10.79
N GLY A 95 7.72 42.08 10.26
CA GLY A 95 8.30 43.26 10.92
C GLY A 95 7.24 44.33 11.20
N MET A 96 6.19 44.37 10.37
CA MET A 96 4.98 45.15 10.54
C MET A 96 3.82 44.39 9.90
N ILE A 97 2.71 44.23 10.63
CA ILE A 97 1.45 43.71 10.07
C ILE A 97 0.87 44.82 9.20
N VAL A 98 0.85 44.62 7.88
CA VAL A 98 0.26 45.53 6.90
C VAL A 98 -1.23 45.19 6.77
N ASP A 99 -2.08 46.21 6.84
CA ASP A 99 -3.55 46.07 6.82
C ASP A 99 -4.09 45.20 7.98
N PRO A 100 -3.88 45.63 9.24
CA PRO A 100 -4.31 44.88 10.41
C PRO A 100 -5.84 44.78 10.45
N VAL A 101 -6.36 43.66 10.95
CA VAL A 101 -7.81 43.48 11.14
C VAL A 101 -8.33 44.59 12.05
N THR A 102 -9.27 45.40 11.55
CA THR A 102 -9.89 46.52 12.28
C THR A 102 -11.36 46.26 12.56
N ILE A 103 -11.93 46.99 13.52
CA ILE A 103 -13.36 47.02 13.80
C ILE A 103 -13.89 48.46 13.76
N ARG A 104 -15.15 48.65 13.38
CA ARG A 104 -15.82 49.97 13.42
C ARG A 104 -16.17 50.34 14.85
N ASP A 105 -16.11 51.62 15.17
CA ASP A 105 -16.48 52.19 16.48
C ASP A 105 -17.93 51.88 16.93
N GLY A 106 -18.85 51.81 15.97
CA GLY A 106 -20.26 51.43 16.20
C GLY A 106 -20.55 49.93 16.23
N ALA A 107 -19.57 49.06 15.97
CA ALA A 107 -19.77 47.61 16.00
C ALA A 107 -19.95 47.09 17.43
N LEU A 108 -20.61 45.94 17.60
CA LEU A 108 -20.88 45.39 18.93
C LEU A 108 -19.66 44.72 19.57
N VAL A 109 -19.60 44.70 20.90
CA VAL A 109 -18.56 43.97 21.66
C VAL A 109 -18.51 42.48 21.30
N SER A 110 -19.66 41.84 21.05
CA SER A 110 -19.74 40.46 20.54
C SER A 110 -19.02 40.25 19.20
N GLU A 111 -19.08 41.23 18.30
CA GLU A 111 -18.35 41.16 17.02
C GLU A 111 -16.84 41.26 17.24
N ALA A 112 -16.40 42.11 18.17
CA ALA A 112 -14.99 42.19 18.56
C ALA A 112 -14.48 40.86 19.11
N LEU A 113 -15.25 40.22 20.01
CA LEU A 113 -14.92 38.90 20.56
C LEU A 113 -14.81 37.83 19.45
N ASN A 114 -15.77 37.80 18.53
CA ASN A 114 -15.74 36.88 17.39
C ASN A 114 -14.52 37.09 16.49
N ILE A 115 -14.14 38.35 16.23
CA ILE A 115 -12.92 38.68 15.48
C ILE A 115 -11.68 38.18 16.24
N MET A 116 -11.59 38.46 17.53
CA MET A 116 -10.45 38.07 18.36
C MET A 116 -10.30 36.55 18.47
N GLU A 117 -11.41 35.82 18.61
CA GLU A 117 -11.43 34.36 18.63
C GLU A 117 -11.06 33.77 17.27
N ARG A 118 -11.69 34.26 16.19
CA ARG A 118 -11.47 33.79 14.82
C ARG A 118 -10.03 33.98 14.38
N TYR A 119 -9.46 35.15 14.61
CA TYR A 119 -8.10 35.48 14.18
C TYR A 119 -7.04 35.22 15.26
N LYS A 120 -7.44 34.72 16.44
CA LYS A 120 -6.57 34.46 17.60
C LYS A 120 -5.69 35.66 17.98
N ILE A 121 -6.24 36.88 17.90
CA ILE A 121 -5.54 38.14 18.20
C ILE A 121 -6.01 38.71 19.54
N SER A 122 -5.08 39.28 20.31
CA SER A 122 -5.35 39.80 21.66
C SER A 122 -5.75 41.28 21.70
N GLY A 123 -5.89 41.92 20.54
CA GLY A 123 -6.46 43.26 20.43
C GLY A 123 -6.68 43.68 18.99
N VAL A 124 -7.68 44.53 18.79
CA VAL A 124 -8.22 44.97 17.49
C VAL A 124 -8.25 46.51 17.46
N PRO A 125 -7.56 47.15 16.51
CA PRO A 125 -7.67 48.59 16.29
C PRO A 125 -9.09 48.99 15.89
N VAL A 126 -9.57 50.11 16.43
CA VAL A 126 -10.92 50.64 16.17
C VAL A 126 -10.82 51.85 15.25
N VAL A 127 -11.58 51.83 14.15
CA VAL A 127 -11.59 52.88 13.12
C VAL A 127 -12.98 53.49 12.93
N ASP A 128 -13.03 54.76 12.53
CA ASP A 128 -14.28 55.48 12.26
C ASP A 128 -14.86 55.15 10.86
N ALA A 129 -15.92 55.87 10.47
CA ALA A 129 -16.54 55.80 9.14
C ALA A 129 -15.56 56.03 7.97
N ASN A 130 -14.52 56.84 8.18
CA ASN A 130 -13.54 57.27 7.19
C ASN A 130 -12.23 56.45 7.26
N GLY A 131 -12.14 55.44 8.13
CA GLY A 131 -10.94 54.62 8.31
C GLY A 131 -9.85 55.24 9.19
N ARG A 132 -10.15 56.33 9.91
CA ARG A 132 -9.22 56.97 10.85
C ARG A 132 -9.19 56.19 12.16
N LEU A 133 -8.00 56.07 12.75
CA LEU A 133 -7.80 55.36 14.01
C LEU A 133 -8.41 56.15 15.19
N VAL A 134 -9.43 55.59 15.85
CA VAL A 134 -10.13 56.23 16.98
C VAL A 134 -9.94 55.53 18.32
N GLY A 135 -9.50 54.27 18.31
CA GLY A 135 -9.28 53.51 19.54
C GLY A 135 -8.59 52.17 19.31
N ILE A 136 -8.39 51.41 20.38
CA ILE A 136 -8.00 50.00 20.34
C ILE A 136 -8.75 49.24 21.44
N ILE A 137 -9.26 48.06 21.12
CA ILE A 137 -9.88 47.16 22.09
C ILE A 137 -9.01 45.93 22.30
N THR A 138 -8.78 45.52 23.55
CA THR A 138 -7.88 44.43 23.90
C THR A 138 -8.55 43.42 24.82
N ASN A 139 -7.93 42.24 24.99
CA ASN A 139 -8.39 41.22 25.93
C ASN A 139 -8.52 41.76 27.37
N ARG A 140 -7.78 42.82 27.72
CA ARG A 140 -7.85 43.42 29.06
C ARG A 140 -9.15 44.19 29.26
N ASP A 141 -9.59 44.88 28.22
CA ASP A 141 -10.80 45.71 28.22
C ASP A 141 -12.05 44.83 28.27
N LEU A 142 -11.98 43.64 27.64
CA LEU A 142 -13.09 42.68 27.56
C LEU A 142 -13.13 41.63 28.68
N ARG A 143 -12.06 41.48 29.49
CA ARG A 143 -11.89 40.34 30.42
C ARG A 143 -13.05 40.14 31.41
N PHE A 144 -13.69 41.23 31.82
CA PHE A 144 -14.80 41.22 32.78
C PHE A 144 -16.06 41.92 32.24
N GLU A 145 -16.10 42.20 30.95
CA GLU A 145 -17.28 42.81 30.33
C GLU A 145 -18.35 41.73 30.13
N THR A 146 -19.57 42.04 30.56
CA THR A 146 -20.73 41.13 30.48
C THR A 146 -21.79 41.64 29.50
N ARG A 147 -21.65 42.89 29.03
CA ARG A 147 -22.52 43.53 28.03
C ARG A 147 -21.91 43.33 26.65
N PHE A 148 -22.46 42.38 25.89
CA PHE A 148 -21.95 42.03 24.56
C PHE A 148 -22.70 42.73 23.41
N ASP A 149 -23.79 43.41 23.74
CA ASP A 149 -24.74 44.10 22.87
C ASP A 149 -24.53 45.62 22.79
N ILE A 150 -23.48 46.13 23.43
CA ILE A 150 -23.09 47.55 23.38
C ILE A 150 -22.01 47.81 22.31
N PRO A 151 -21.91 49.06 21.80
CA PRO A 151 -20.85 49.45 20.87
C PRO A 151 -19.44 49.33 21.48
N VAL A 152 -18.47 48.94 20.65
CA VAL A 152 -17.04 48.85 20.99
C VAL A 152 -16.48 50.19 21.49
N SER A 153 -16.99 51.31 20.95
CA SER A 153 -16.62 52.66 21.38
C SER A 153 -16.85 52.95 22.86
N GLU A 154 -17.75 52.22 23.55
CA GLU A 154 -18.00 52.40 24.99
C GLU A 154 -16.96 51.71 25.89
N VAL A 155 -16.22 50.73 25.36
CA VAL A 155 -15.32 49.86 26.14
C VAL A 155 -13.85 49.94 25.68
N MET A 156 -13.61 50.39 24.44
CA MET A 156 -12.26 50.53 23.90
C MET A 156 -11.40 51.54 24.67
N THR A 157 -10.07 51.45 24.53
CA THR A 157 -9.18 52.55 24.90
C THR A 157 -9.25 53.64 23.82
N PRO A 158 -9.74 54.87 24.13
CA PRO A 158 -9.85 55.95 23.15
C PRO A 158 -8.52 56.70 22.96
N GLN A 159 -8.49 57.63 22.01
CA GLN A 159 -7.37 58.57 21.83
C GLN A 159 -7.10 59.40 23.12
N PRO A 160 -5.84 59.84 23.37
CA PRO A 160 -4.66 59.69 22.53
C PRO A 160 -3.97 58.32 22.69
N LEU A 161 -3.79 57.62 21.56
CA LEU A 161 -3.04 56.37 21.48
C LEU A 161 -1.57 56.62 21.15
N VAL A 162 -0.71 55.69 21.55
CA VAL A 162 0.70 55.71 21.16
C VAL A 162 0.82 55.13 19.74
N THR A 163 1.18 55.99 18.79
CA THR A 163 1.38 55.63 17.38
C THR A 163 2.79 55.98 16.89
N VAL A 164 3.16 55.45 15.73
CA VAL A 164 4.40 55.78 15.00
C VAL A 164 4.13 55.97 13.50
N PRO A 165 4.94 56.78 12.79
CA PRO A 165 4.76 56.97 11.35
C PRO A 165 5.22 55.76 10.53
N ILE A 166 4.76 55.69 9.29
CA ILE A 166 5.26 54.73 8.29
C ILE A 166 6.78 54.89 8.13
N GLY A 167 7.50 53.77 8.05
CA GLY A 167 8.96 53.76 7.92
C GLY A 167 9.71 53.66 9.26
N THR A 168 9.01 53.65 10.39
CA THR A 168 9.60 53.40 11.71
C THR A 168 10.32 52.04 11.74
N THR A 169 11.58 52.05 12.17
CA THR A 169 12.41 50.84 12.25
C THR A 169 12.01 49.97 13.45
N LEU A 170 12.36 48.68 13.42
CA LEU A 170 12.10 47.78 14.56
C LEU A 170 12.77 48.24 15.86
N ASP A 171 13.95 48.87 15.78
CA ASP A 171 14.66 49.39 16.95
C ASP A 171 13.99 50.64 17.55
N GLU A 172 13.51 51.55 16.71
CA GLU A 172 12.70 52.69 17.15
C GLU A 172 11.38 52.23 17.76
N ALA A 173 10.72 51.24 17.12
CA ALA A 173 9.50 50.62 17.63
C ALA A 173 9.73 49.95 18.99
N LYS A 174 10.86 49.24 19.17
CA LYS A 174 11.27 48.64 20.45
C LYS A 174 11.41 49.70 21.54
N GLY A 175 12.07 50.82 21.24
CA GLY A 175 12.20 51.95 22.17
C GLY A 175 10.84 52.53 22.60
N LYS A 176 9.90 52.69 21.65
CA LYS A 176 8.54 53.17 21.93
C LYS A 176 7.73 52.19 22.77
N LEU A 177 7.72 50.91 22.42
CA LEU A 177 7.02 49.85 23.17
C LEU A 177 7.52 49.78 24.61
N GLN A 178 8.84 49.83 24.83
CA GLN A 178 9.44 49.83 26.18
C GLN A 178 9.08 51.09 26.98
N LYS A 179 9.21 52.27 26.37
CA LYS A 179 8.91 53.56 27.03
C LYS A 179 7.46 53.64 27.51
N HIS A 180 6.53 53.19 26.68
CA HIS A 180 5.09 53.30 26.94
C HIS A 180 4.49 52.04 27.60
N ARG A 181 5.28 50.96 27.78
CA ARG A 181 4.86 49.67 28.37
C ARG A 181 3.61 49.09 27.70
N ILE A 182 3.57 49.16 26.38
CA ILE A 182 2.49 48.64 25.54
C ILE A 182 3.01 47.47 24.70
N GLU A 183 2.12 46.55 24.33
CA GLU A 183 2.48 45.33 23.57
C GLU A 183 2.30 45.48 22.05
N LYS A 184 1.54 46.50 21.65
CA LYS A 184 1.09 46.76 20.28
C LYS A 184 1.36 48.22 19.96
N LEU A 185 2.05 48.48 18.86
CA LEU A 185 2.38 49.81 18.38
C LEU A 185 1.70 50.04 17.04
N LEU A 186 0.79 51.01 16.99
CA LEU A 186 -0.02 51.30 15.81
C LEU A 186 0.77 52.21 14.88
N VAL A 187 0.79 51.86 13.59
CA VAL A 187 1.48 52.63 12.55
C VAL A 187 0.44 53.42 11.77
N THR A 188 0.57 54.74 11.74
CA THR A 188 -0.39 55.64 11.06
C THR A 188 0.29 56.47 9.99
N ASP A 189 -0.46 56.90 8.97
CA ASP A 189 -0.03 57.97 8.06
C ASP A 189 -0.20 59.36 8.71
N ASP A 190 0.23 60.40 7.99
CA ASP A 190 0.15 61.80 8.44
C ASP A 190 -1.31 62.29 8.60
N GLU A 191 -2.28 61.61 7.98
CA GLU A 191 -3.70 61.92 8.06
C GLU A 191 -4.40 61.19 9.21
N GLY A 192 -3.70 60.28 9.90
CA GLY A 192 -4.21 59.52 11.04
C GLY A 192 -4.95 58.23 10.67
N HIS A 193 -4.80 57.75 9.43
CA HIS A 193 -5.29 56.43 9.04
C HIS A 193 -4.33 55.34 9.51
N LEU A 194 -4.89 54.22 9.95
CA LEU A 194 -4.10 53.07 10.35
C LEU A 194 -3.51 52.39 9.10
N LYS A 195 -2.19 52.21 9.07
CA LYS A 195 -1.44 51.57 7.98
C LYS A 195 -0.78 50.26 8.39
N GLY A 196 -0.53 50.08 9.69
CA GLY A 196 0.06 48.85 10.18
C GLY A 196 0.05 48.69 11.68
N LEU A 197 0.54 47.55 12.15
CA LEU A 197 0.70 47.22 13.55
C LEU A 197 2.03 46.49 13.79
N ILE A 198 2.81 46.92 14.77
CA ILE A 198 4.04 46.25 15.21
C ILE A 198 3.79 45.65 16.60
N THR A 199 4.16 44.39 16.82
CA THR A 199 3.98 43.73 18.12
C THR A 199 5.31 43.44 18.80
N VAL A 200 5.31 43.39 20.14
CA VAL A 200 6.49 42.96 20.92
C VAL A 200 6.95 41.55 20.52
N LYS A 201 6.02 40.68 20.14
CA LYS A 201 6.31 39.30 19.72
C LYS A 201 7.16 39.26 18.45
N ASP A 202 6.89 40.14 17.48
CA ASP A 202 7.67 40.22 16.24
C ASP A 202 9.12 40.66 16.51
N ILE A 203 9.31 41.63 17.41
CA ILE A 203 10.65 42.08 17.83
C ILE A 203 11.41 40.96 18.56
N GLN A 204 10.75 40.25 19.47
CA GLN A 204 11.36 39.11 20.17
C GLN A 204 11.79 38.00 19.21
N LYS A 205 10.97 37.70 18.19
CA LYS A 205 11.33 36.73 17.15
C LYS A 205 12.50 37.21 16.28
N ALA A 206 12.54 38.48 15.89
CA ALA A 206 13.66 39.05 15.15
C ALA A 206 15.00 38.96 15.92
N ILE A 207 14.97 39.12 17.25
CA ILE A 207 16.15 38.94 18.10
C ILE A 207 16.53 37.45 18.22
N ARG A 208 15.54 36.55 18.34
CA ARG A 208 15.76 35.10 18.46
C ARG A 208 16.32 34.48 17.18
N TYR A 209 15.89 34.98 16.02
CA TYR A 209 16.22 34.45 14.70
C TYR A 209 16.88 35.54 13.82
N PRO A 210 18.13 35.92 14.14
CA PRO A 210 18.82 37.03 13.45
C PRO A 210 19.14 36.72 11.98
N PHE A 211 19.22 35.43 11.62
CA PHE A 211 19.50 34.96 10.26
C PHE A 211 18.25 34.51 9.50
N ALA A 212 17.04 34.88 9.97
CA ALA A 212 15.81 34.49 9.29
C ALA A 212 15.75 35.00 7.84
N ALA A 213 15.36 34.13 6.91
CA ALA A 213 15.14 34.47 5.52
C ALA A 213 13.81 35.24 5.40
N LYS A 214 13.92 36.56 5.21
CA LYS A 214 12.79 37.48 5.16
C LYS A 214 12.69 38.20 3.82
N ASP A 215 11.47 38.55 3.43
CA ASP A 215 11.21 39.44 2.31
C ASP A 215 11.41 40.92 2.69
N ALA A 216 11.25 41.82 1.73
CA ALA A 216 11.45 43.26 1.94
C ALA A 216 10.48 43.88 2.97
N MET A 217 9.37 43.21 3.30
CA MET A 217 8.42 43.63 4.33
C MET A 217 8.71 42.98 5.70
N GLY A 218 9.80 42.21 5.81
CA GLY A 218 10.18 41.52 7.02
C GLY A 218 9.37 40.25 7.31
N ARG A 219 8.66 39.70 6.31
CA ARG A 219 7.92 38.43 6.46
C ARG A 219 8.79 37.24 6.11
N LEU A 220 8.58 36.10 6.74
CA LEU A 220 9.31 34.88 6.40
C LEU A 220 9.09 34.49 4.93
N ARG A 221 10.15 34.02 4.26
CA ARG A 221 10.07 33.58 2.87
C ARG A 221 9.55 32.14 2.77
N CYS A 222 8.72 31.87 1.76
CA CYS A 222 8.33 30.52 1.40
C CYS A 222 8.09 30.37 -0.10
N ALA A 223 8.23 29.14 -0.59
CA ALA A 223 7.91 28.75 -1.94
C ALA A 223 6.79 27.70 -1.93
N ALA A 224 6.16 27.47 -3.08
CA ALA A 224 5.12 26.44 -3.21
C ALA A 224 5.25 25.70 -4.55
N ALA A 225 5.02 24.39 -4.52
CA ALA A 225 5.11 23.56 -5.70
C ALA A 225 3.82 23.58 -6.52
N ILE A 226 3.95 23.49 -7.85
CA ILE A 226 2.83 23.30 -8.78
C ILE A 226 3.15 22.19 -9.79
N GLY A 227 2.15 21.76 -10.56
CA GLY A 227 2.33 20.92 -11.74
C GLY A 227 2.72 21.70 -12.99
N ALA A 228 2.79 21.02 -14.13
CA ALA A 228 2.98 21.62 -15.45
C ALA A 228 1.79 21.33 -16.40
N THR A 229 0.71 20.78 -15.87
CA THR A 229 -0.50 20.37 -16.60
C THR A 229 -1.72 20.57 -15.71
N GLY A 230 -2.89 20.76 -16.32
CA GLY A 230 -4.13 20.93 -15.57
C GLY A 230 -4.24 22.33 -14.99
N ASP A 231 -4.53 22.40 -13.69
CA ASP A 231 -4.88 23.59 -12.91
C ASP A 231 -3.69 24.48 -12.50
N PHE A 232 -2.53 24.32 -13.14
CA PHE A 232 -1.28 24.89 -12.63
C PHE A 232 -1.26 26.42 -12.62
N LEU A 233 -1.99 27.06 -13.55
CA LEU A 233 -2.04 28.51 -13.68
C LEU A 233 -3.04 29.13 -12.68
N GLU A 234 -4.21 28.52 -12.47
CA GLU A 234 -5.13 28.95 -11.40
C GLU A 234 -4.48 28.75 -10.03
N ARG A 235 -3.77 27.64 -9.84
CA ARG A 235 -3.01 27.38 -8.61
C ARG A 235 -1.92 28.42 -8.37
N ALA A 236 -1.13 28.75 -9.39
CA ALA A 236 -0.11 29.79 -9.29
C ALA A 236 -0.74 31.15 -8.91
N GLU A 237 -1.87 31.51 -9.52
CA GLU A 237 -2.60 32.74 -9.22
C GLU A 237 -3.05 32.80 -7.75
N ALA A 238 -3.61 31.73 -7.21
CA ALA A 238 -4.02 31.66 -5.81
C ALA A 238 -2.83 31.77 -4.85
N LEU A 239 -1.72 31.07 -5.13
CA LEU A 239 -0.51 31.09 -4.30
C LEU A 239 0.15 32.48 -4.30
N ILE A 240 0.16 33.16 -5.46
CA ILE A 240 0.63 34.55 -5.58
C ILE A 240 -0.32 35.49 -4.83
N GLY A 241 -1.63 35.24 -4.87
CA GLY A 241 -2.62 35.94 -4.04
C GLY A 241 -2.31 35.82 -2.54
N SER A 242 -1.86 34.64 -2.09
CA SER A 242 -1.34 34.40 -0.72
C SER A 242 0.09 34.89 -0.50
N ARG A 243 0.70 35.57 -1.47
CA ARG A 243 2.01 36.22 -1.36
C ARG A 243 3.20 35.25 -1.21
N VAL A 244 3.13 34.11 -1.89
CA VAL A 244 4.28 33.18 -2.03
C VAL A 244 5.47 33.92 -2.68
N ASP A 245 6.69 33.60 -2.26
CA ASP A 245 7.90 34.25 -2.81
C ASP A 245 8.39 33.60 -4.11
N ALA A 246 8.17 32.29 -4.27
CA ALA A 246 8.55 31.56 -5.47
C ALA A 246 7.60 30.41 -5.79
N ILE A 247 7.44 30.14 -7.09
CA ILE A 247 6.70 28.99 -7.62
C ILE A 247 7.69 27.93 -8.08
N VAL A 248 7.51 26.68 -7.63
CA VAL A 248 8.37 25.55 -8.00
C VAL A 248 7.59 24.61 -8.92
N ILE A 249 7.88 24.61 -10.22
CA ILE A 249 7.33 23.63 -11.16
C ILE A 249 8.11 22.32 -10.97
N ASP A 250 7.53 21.41 -10.20
CA ASP A 250 8.16 20.16 -9.80
C ASP A 250 7.59 18.98 -10.58
N THR A 251 8.42 18.40 -11.44
CA THR A 251 8.09 17.25 -12.30
C THR A 251 9.25 16.26 -12.35
N ALA A 252 8.95 14.99 -12.58
CA ALA A 252 9.98 13.96 -12.72
C ALA A 252 10.97 14.22 -13.87
N HIS A 253 10.53 14.88 -14.95
CA HIS A 253 11.35 15.21 -16.11
C HIS A 253 11.04 16.62 -16.64
N GLY A 254 11.87 17.59 -16.25
CA GLY A 254 11.72 19.00 -16.57
C GLY A 254 12.02 19.36 -18.02
N HIS A 255 12.73 18.52 -18.77
CA HIS A 255 13.05 18.78 -20.19
C HIS A 255 11.91 18.36 -21.12
N SER A 256 10.70 18.86 -20.85
CA SER A 256 9.53 18.59 -21.67
C SER A 256 8.88 19.88 -22.15
N SER A 257 8.23 19.82 -23.32
CA SER A 257 7.52 20.97 -23.89
C SER A 257 6.47 21.55 -22.93
N ARG A 258 5.79 20.69 -22.17
CA ARG A 258 4.79 21.09 -21.17
C ARG A 258 5.39 21.92 -20.04
N VAL A 259 6.54 21.52 -19.52
CA VAL A 259 7.24 22.25 -18.44
C VAL A 259 7.77 23.58 -18.96
N ILE A 260 8.44 23.56 -20.12
CA ILE A 260 8.97 24.78 -20.76
C ILE A 260 7.83 25.79 -21.02
N GLU A 261 6.70 25.31 -21.52
CA GLU A 261 5.53 26.15 -21.78
C GLU A 261 4.90 26.67 -20.49
N ALA A 262 4.78 25.83 -19.45
CA ALA A 262 4.29 26.26 -18.14
C ALA A 262 5.17 27.36 -17.53
N VAL A 263 6.50 27.25 -17.63
CA VAL A 263 7.44 28.31 -17.21
C VAL A 263 7.12 29.62 -17.93
N ARG A 264 7.01 29.59 -19.28
CA ARG A 264 6.71 30.78 -20.08
C ARG A 264 5.37 31.41 -19.71
N GLN A 265 4.33 30.59 -19.52
CA GLN A 265 3.00 31.09 -19.17
C GLN A 265 2.97 31.74 -17.78
N VAL A 266 3.62 31.12 -16.78
CA VAL A 266 3.72 31.70 -15.44
C VAL A 266 4.50 33.01 -15.48
N LYS A 267 5.68 33.05 -16.12
CA LYS A 267 6.49 34.28 -16.24
C LYS A 267 5.79 35.36 -17.07
N SER A 268 5.01 34.99 -18.09
CA SER A 268 4.26 35.95 -18.90
C SER A 268 3.09 36.56 -18.14
N LYS A 269 2.38 35.78 -17.31
CA LYS A 269 1.23 36.27 -16.53
C LYS A 269 1.68 36.99 -15.26
N PHE A 270 2.78 36.54 -14.66
CA PHE A 270 3.31 37.03 -13.40
C PHE A 270 4.83 37.31 -13.55
N PRO A 271 5.25 38.43 -14.15
CA PRO A 271 6.66 38.69 -14.44
C PRO A 271 7.53 38.81 -13.18
N GLU A 272 6.95 39.31 -12.09
CA GLU A 272 7.65 39.57 -10.82
C GLU A 272 7.84 38.32 -9.95
N ILE A 273 7.13 37.21 -10.22
CA ILE A 273 7.27 35.99 -9.40
C ILE A 273 8.54 35.24 -9.80
N GLU A 274 9.28 34.75 -8.80
CA GLU A 274 10.43 33.88 -9.03
C GLU A 274 9.94 32.47 -9.39
N VAL A 275 10.43 31.91 -10.49
CA VAL A 275 10.05 30.57 -10.96
C VAL A 275 11.26 29.64 -10.92
N VAL A 276 11.13 28.56 -10.16
CA VAL A 276 12.06 27.43 -10.14
C VAL A 276 11.46 26.29 -10.93
N ALA A 277 12.21 25.64 -11.82
CA ALA A 277 11.71 24.46 -12.52
C ALA A 277 12.70 23.30 -12.52
N GLY A 278 12.14 22.09 -12.47
CA GLY A 278 12.88 20.84 -12.53
C GLY A 278 11.97 19.62 -12.69
N ASN A 279 12.52 18.41 -12.65
CA ASN A 279 13.93 18.10 -12.42
C ASN A 279 14.66 17.85 -13.73
N VAL A 280 15.87 18.38 -13.83
CA VAL A 280 16.78 18.14 -14.96
C VAL A 280 18.05 17.46 -14.48
N ALA A 281 18.81 16.86 -15.39
CA ALA A 281 20.05 16.18 -15.06
C ALA A 281 21.12 16.31 -16.15
N THR A 282 20.89 17.18 -17.15
CA THR A 282 21.79 17.37 -18.30
C THR A 282 21.91 18.84 -18.65
N SER A 283 23.03 19.22 -19.27
CA SER A 283 23.29 20.60 -19.69
C SER A 283 22.24 21.16 -20.65
N ASP A 284 21.75 20.36 -21.60
CA ASP A 284 20.76 20.82 -22.59
C ASP A 284 19.41 21.13 -21.93
N ALA A 285 19.00 20.29 -20.98
CA ALA A 285 17.79 20.51 -20.21
C ALA A 285 17.87 21.78 -19.37
N THR A 286 19.03 22.03 -18.75
CA THR A 286 19.29 23.26 -18.01
C THR A 286 19.19 24.49 -18.91
N LYS A 287 19.86 24.48 -20.07
CA LYS A 287 19.78 25.60 -21.03
C LYS A 287 18.34 25.85 -21.48
N ALA A 288 17.60 24.80 -21.82
CA ALA A 288 16.21 24.91 -22.26
C ALA A 288 15.30 25.58 -21.20
N LEU A 289 15.50 25.27 -19.92
CA LEU A 289 14.77 25.94 -18.84
C LEU A 289 15.21 27.39 -18.65
N ILE A 290 16.52 27.68 -18.73
CA ILE A 290 17.04 29.05 -18.66
C ILE A 290 16.47 29.90 -19.80
N ASP A 291 16.47 29.38 -21.03
CA ASP A 291 15.90 30.04 -22.21
C ASP A 291 14.38 30.23 -22.10
N ALA A 292 13.70 29.37 -21.34
CA ALA A 292 12.28 29.52 -21.03
C ALA A 292 11.99 30.65 -20.03
N GLY A 293 13.00 31.12 -19.29
CA GLY A 293 12.90 32.23 -18.35
C GLY A 293 12.84 31.84 -16.88
N VAL A 294 13.32 30.66 -16.49
CA VAL A 294 13.42 30.30 -15.06
C VAL A 294 14.38 31.21 -14.31
N ASP A 295 14.10 31.39 -13.02
CA ASP A 295 14.91 32.11 -12.06
C ASP A 295 15.80 31.19 -11.22
N ALA A 296 15.53 29.88 -11.22
CA ALA A 296 16.45 28.83 -10.75
C ALA A 296 16.16 27.49 -11.44
N VAL A 297 17.16 26.62 -11.49
CA VAL A 297 17.03 25.25 -12.04
C VAL A 297 17.19 24.23 -10.93
N LYS A 298 16.23 23.31 -10.82
CA LYS A 298 16.29 22.19 -9.87
C LYS A 298 16.82 20.92 -10.55
N VAL A 299 17.89 20.35 -9.99
CA VAL A 299 18.71 19.31 -10.61
C VAL A 299 18.66 18.01 -9.81
N GLY A 300 18.35 16.92 -10.49
CA GLY A 300 18.46 15.55 -9.99
C GLY A 300 17.26 14.70 -10.35
N ILE A 301 17.48 13.60 -11.06
CA ILE A 301 16.43 12.61 -11.35
C ILE A 301 16.74 11.40 -10.45
N GLY A 302 15.97 11.28 -9.35
CA GLY A 302 16.38 10.55 -8.14
C GLY A 302 16.89 9.11 -8.34
N PRO A 303 17.77 8.61 -7.44
CA PRO A 303 18.41 7.29 -7.54
C PRO A 303 17.57 6.09 -7.05
N GLY A 304 16.32 6.29 -6.62
CA GLY A 304 15.47 5.23 -6.08
C GLY A 304 15.17 4.17 -7.13
N SER A 305 15.97 3.11 -7.20
CA SER A 305 15.69 1.93 -7.99
C SER A 305 15.50 0.75 -7.05
N ILE A 306 14.26 0.63 -6.55
CA ILE A 306 13.87 -0.47 -5.68
C ILE A 306 13.40 -1.63 -6.56
N CYS A 307 14.13 -2.74 -6.54
CA CYS A 307 13.88 -3.87 -7.43
C CYS A 307 14.20 -5.21 -6.75
N PHE A 308 13.62 -6.28 -7.28
CA PHE A 308 13.77 -7.65 -6.83
C PHE A 308 14.49 -8.51 -7.87
N LYS A 309 15.02 -9.66 -7.44
CA LYS A 309 15.38 -10.74 -8.37
C LYS A 309 14.14 -11.29 -9.08
N LYS A 310 14.33 -11.83 -10.29
CA LYS A 310 13.26 -12.33 -11.19
C LYS A 310 12.27 -13.30 -10.54
N ASP A 311 12.78 -14.21 -9.72
CA ASP A 311 12.06 -15.33 -9.10
C ASP A 311 11.29 -14.93 -7.83
N THR A 312 11.32 -13.65 -7.44
CA THR A 312 10.56 -13.16 -6.28
C THR A 312 9.06 -13.35 -6.51
N GLN A 313 8.42 -14.08 -5.60
CA GLN A 313 6.99 -14.40 -5.66
C GLN A 313 6.14 -13.22 -5.20
N ILE A 314 5.19 -12.78 -6.03
CA ILE A 314 4.22 -11.74 -5.70
C ILE A 314 2.85 -12.36 -5.46
N LEU A 315 2.15 -11.88 -4.43
CA LEU A 315 0.80 -12.32 -4.11
C LEU A 315 -0.21 -11.68 -5.08
N MET A 316 -0.91 -12.55 -5.81
CA MET A 316 -1.95 -12.17 -6.76
C MET A 316 -3.30 -12.06 -6.04
N HIS A 317 -4.26 -11.37 -6.65
CA HIS A 317 -5.61 -11.17 -6.07
C HIS A 317 -6.40 -12.46 -5.78
N ASP A 318 -6.10 -13.55 -6.49
CA ASP A 318 -6.72 -14.88 -6.35
C ASP A 318 -6.01 -15.76 -5.30
N ASN A 319 -5.14 -15.15 -4.49
CA ASN A 319 -4.26 -15.81 -3.51
C ASN A 319 -3.25 -16.78 -4.10
N SER A 320 -3.08 -16.78 -5.43
CA SER A 320 -1.94 -17.42 -6.06
C SER A 320 -0.68 -16.58 -5.90
N VAL A 321 0.46 -17.18 -6.24
CA VAL A 321 1.72 -16.46 -6.35
C VAL A 321 2.22 -16.52 -7.78
N LYS A 322 2.82 -15.41 -8.23
CA LYS A 322 3.45 -15.32 -9.55
C LYS A 322 4.83 -14.71 -9.40
N GLU A 323 5.81 -15.22 -10.14
CA GLU A 323 7.13 -14.60 -10.18
C GLU A 323 7.02 -13.17 -10.74
N ILE A 324 7.71 -12.23 -10.13
CA ILE A 324 7.65 -10.82 -10.52
C ILE A 324 8.05 -10.59 -11.99
N GLY A 325 8.96 -11.42 -12.53
CA GLY A 325 9.34 -11.38 -13.95
C GLY A 325 8.22 -11.75 -14.93
N ASP A 326 7.19 -12.47 -14.46
CA ASP A 326 6.09 -12.97 -15.28
C ASP A 326 4.82 -12.14 -15.15
N ILE A 327 4.77 -11.19 -14.22
CA ILE A 327 3.65 -10.26 -14.07
C ILE A 327 3.52 -9.37 -15.30
N ARG A 328 2.28 -9.02 -15.66
CA ARG A 328 1.95 -8.14 -16.79
C ARG A 328 1.02 -7.01 -16.33
N PRO A 329 1.10 -5.81 -16.95
CA PRO A 329 0.14 -4.75 -16.71
C PRO A 329 -1.31 -5.22 -16.91
N GLY A 330 -2.21 -4.73 -16.06
CA GLY A 330 -3.62 -5.12 -16.02
C GLY A 330 -3.94 -6.29 -15.10
N GLU A 331 -2.94 -7.11 -14.74
CA GLU A 331 -3.10 -8.13 -13.69
C GLU A 331 -3.33 -7.46 -12.32
N ARG A 332 -3.98 -8.17 -11.40
CA ARG A 332 -4.29 -7.65 -10.06
C ARG A 332 -3.45 -8.31 -8.99
N VAL A 333 -2.81 -7.51 -8.15
CA VAL A 333 -1.98 -7.93 -7.01
C VAL A 333 -2.56 -7.40 -5.70
N VAL A 334 -2.17 -8.01 -4.60
CA VAL A 334 -2.59 -7.59 -3.25
C VAL A 334 -1.65 -6.49 -2.74
N THR A 335 -2.21 -5.46 -2.11
CA THR A 335 -1.47 -4.32 -1.51
C THR A 335 -1.27 -4.51 0.00
N HIS A 336 -0.47 -3.65 0.63
CA HIS A 336 -0.26 -3.68 2.09
C HIS A 336 -1.56 -3.53 2.90
N LYS A 337 -2.62 -2.96 2.32
CA LYS A 337 -3.95 -2.85 2.96
C LYS A 337 -4.82 -4.10 2.78
N GLY A 338 -4.26 -5.18 2.22
CA GLY A 338 -4.99 -6.42 1.92
C GLY A 338 -6.00 -6.29 0.77
N ARG A 339 -5.88 -5.28 -0.09
CA ARG A 339 -6.82 -5.02 -1.21
C ARG A 339 -6.21 -5.44 -2.54
N ALA A 340 -7.05 -5.87 -3.48
CA ALA A 340 -6.63 -6.10 -4.85
C ALA A 340 -6.56 -4.78 -5.64
N ARG A 341 -5.44 -4.54 -6.32
CA ARG A 341 -5.21 -3.37 -7.18
C ARG A 341 -4.53 -3.78 -8.49
N LYS A 342 -4.78 -3.05 -9.57
CA LYS A 342 -4.18 -3.35 -10.87
C LYS A 342 -2.71 -2.94 -10.88
N VAL A 343 -1.91 -3.78 -11.52
CA VAL A 343 -0.56 -3.45 -11.94
C VAL A 343 -0.67 -2.51 -13.14
N THR A 344 -0.22 -1.27 -12.99
CA THR A 344 -0.25 -0.28 -14.07
C THR A 344 0.93 -0.47 -15.01
N LYS A 345 2.11 -0.85 -14.47
CA LYS A 345 3.36 -1.03 -15.21
C LYS A 345 4.24 -2.12 -14.61
N THR A 346 5.09 -2.69 -15.44
CA THR A 346 6.10 -3.69 -15.06
C THR A 346 7.47 -3.22 -15.52
N TYR A 347 8.49 -3.41 -14.70
CA TYR A 347 9.84 -2.92 -14.93
C TYR A 347 10.86 -4.05 -14.91
N ARG A 348 11.88 -3.93 -15.77
CA ARG A 348 13.07 -4.78 -15.76
C ARG A 348 14.29 -3.94 -16.12
N ARG A 349 15.43 -4.19 -15.49
CA ARG A 349 16.70 -3.54 -15.85
C ARG A 349 17.90 -4.39 -15.45
N PRO A 350 19.05 -4.23 -16.12
CA PRO A 350 20.31 -4.72 -15.57
C PRO A 350 20.66 -3.96 -14.28
N TYR A 351 21.24 -4.68 -13.33
CA TYR A 351 21.74 -4.18 -12.05
C TYR A 351 23.08 -4.82 -11.74
N SER A 352 24.06 -3.99 -11.39
CA SER A 352 25.35 -4.40 -10.85
C SER A 352 25.53 -3.72 -9.49
N GLY A 353 25.63 -4.50 -8.42
CA GLY A 353 25.77 -3.97 -7.07
C GLY A 353 25.39 -4.98 -5.97
N PRO A 354 25.44 -4.57 -4.70
CA PRO A 354 25.15 -5.45 -3.58
C PRO A 354 23.65 -5.75 -3.50
N MET A 355 23.29 -6.98 -3.18
CA MET A 355 21.90 -7.38 -2.91
C MET A 355 21.73 -7.66 -1.42
N ILE A 356 20.54 -7.46 -0.87
CA ILE A 356 20.19 -7.87 0.49
C ILE A 356 19.39 -9.17 0.40
N GLU A 357 19.82 -10.20 1.13
CA GLU A 357 19.10 -11.44 1.34
C GLU A 357 18.31 -11.34 2.64
N ILE A 358 16.97 -11.28 2.54
CA ILE A 358 16.06 -11.24 3.68
C ILE A 358 15.35 -12.58 3.84
N ASN A 359 15.37 -13.12 5.05
CA ASN A 359 14.64 -14.31 5.44
C ASN A 359 13.73 -13.96 6.61
N ALA A 360 12.41 -13.98 6.42
CA ALA A 360 11.42 -13.70 7.45
C ALA A 360 10.65 -14.97 7.86
N ALA A 361 10.26 -15.06 9.13
CA ALA A 361 9.52 -16.21 9.62
C ALA A 361 8.14 -16.30 8.94
N GLY A 362 7.74 -17.50 8.50
CA GLY A 362 6.44 -17.71 7.83
C GLY A 362 6.42 -17.36 6.33
N CYS A 363 7.48 -16.74 5.80
CA CYS A 363 7.62 -16.45 4.37
C CYS A 363 8.16 -17.67 3.58
N PRO A 364 7.78 -17.82 2.29
CA PRO A 364 8.32 -18.85 1.40
C PRO A 364 9.78 -18.55 1.02
N GLY A 365 10.74 -19.19 1.67
CA GLY A 365 12.16 -19.02 1.30
C GLY A 365 12.72 -17.63 1.57
N LYS A 366 13.73 -17.22 0.80
CA LYS A 366 14.48 -15.97 0.99
C LYS A 366 14.18 -14.99 -0.14
N ILE A 367 14.21 -13.70 0.18
CA ILE A 367 14.01 -12.60 -0.77
C ILE A 367 15.38 -11.99 -1.07
N GLU A 368 15.75 -11.92 -2.35
CA GLU A 368 16.91 -11.14 -2.79
C GLU A 368 16.43 -9.82 -3.40
N VAL A 369 16.89 -8.71 -2.82
CA VAL A 369 16.37 -7.38 -3.10
C VAL A 369 17.48 -6.33 -3.14
N THR A 370 17.30 -5.27 -3.92
CA THR A 370 18.21 -4.10 -3.89
C THR A 370 18.18 -3.40 -2.51
N PRO A 371 19.30 -2.82 -2.03
CA PRO A 371 19.42 -2.22 -0.69
C PRO A 371 18.34 -1.20 -0.33
N ASN A 372 17.90 -0.39 -1.30
CA ASN A 372 16.97 0.70 -1.07
C ASN A 372 15.50 0.27 -1.05
N HIS A 373 15.19 -1.01 -1.28
CA HIS A 373 13.79 -1.46 -1.34
C HIS A 373 13.16 -1.48 0.03
N GLU A 374 11.98 -0.88 0.16
CA GLU A 374 11.34 -0.68 1.44
C GLU A 374 10.33 -1.78 1.77
N PHE A 375 10.37 -2.23 3.01
CA PHE A 375 9.48 -3.21 3.62
C PHE A 375 8.68 -2.55 4.72
N LEU A 376 7.42 -2.91 4.84
CA LEU A 376 6.60 -2.48 5.97
C LEU A 376 7.03 -3.27 7.21
N ALA A 377 7.65 -2.60 8.17
CA ALA A 377 8.39 -3.23 9.25
C ALA A 377 8.33 -2.43 10.57
N VAL A 378 8.61 -3.13 11.66
CA VAL A 378 8.85 -2.58 12.98
C VAL A 378 10.27 -2.94 13.39
N THR A 379 11.10 -1.93 13.61
CA THR A 379 12.46 -2.12 14.09
C THR A 379 12.55 -1.88 15.60
N PHE A 380 13.61 -2.40 16.22
CA PHE A 380 13.83 -2.26 17.67
C PHE A 380 15.20 -1.64 17.96
N ASP A 381 15.20 -0.57 18.74
CA ASP A 381 16.42 0.09 19.19
C ASP A 381 16.96 -0.57 20.47
N VAL A 382 17.64 -1.70 20.27
CA VAL A 382 18.25 -2.46 21.35
C VAL A 382 19.53 -3.13 20.85
N PRO A 383 20.59 -3.18 21.67
CA PRO A 383 21.82 -3.90 21.35
C PRO A 383 21.57 -5.34 20.90
N ASP A 384 22.34 -5.80 19.90
CA ASP A 384 22.13 -7.12 19.25
C ASP A 384 22.19 -8.30 20.23
N ASN A 385 23.01 -8.21 21.28
CA ASN A 385 23.10 -9.22 22.34
C ASN A 385 21.80 -9.30 23.15
N ILE A 386 21.15 -8.17 23.43
CA ILE A 386 19.88 -8.09 24.16
C ILE A 386 18.72 -8.58 23.27
N ARG A 387 18.74 -8.23 21.98
CA ARG A 387 17.81 -8.75 20.98
C ARG A 387 17.81 -10.27 20.98
N ARG A 388 18.99 -10.85 20.72
CA ARG A 388 19.21 -12.30 20.67
C ARG A 388 18.68 -13.04 21.89
N ARG A 389 18.76 -12.43 23.09
CA ARG A 389 18.32 -13.04 24.35
C ARG A 389 16.80 -13.04 24.56
N ASN A 390 16.07 -12.01 24.10
CA ASN A 390 14.64 -11.82 24.45
C ASN A 390 13.67 -12.07 23.28
N GLY A 391 14.13 -12.02 22.03
CA GLY A 391 13.33 -12.32 20.84
C GLY A 391 12.36 -11.22 20.41
N ALA A 392 11.97 -11.21 19.14
CA ALA A 392 11.20 -10.14 18.50
C ALA A 392 9.87 -9.80 19.20
N LYS A 393 9.10 -10.81 19.63
CA LYS A 393 7.80 -10.62 20.29
C LYS A 393 7.90 -9.79 21.57
N TYR A 394 8.96 -10.01 22.36
CA TYR A 394 9.18 -9.27 23.61
C TYR A 394 9.36 -7.77 23.37
N PHE A 395 10.08 -7.40 22.31
CA PHE A 395 10.29 -6.00 21.94
C PHE A 395 9.05 -5.42 21.29
N PHE A 396 8.37 -6.18 20.44
CA PHE A 396 7.12 -5.78 19.80
C PHE A 396 5.97 -5.53 20.80
N SER A 397 5.86 -6.33 21.86
CA SER A 397 4.81 -6.13 22.87
C SER A 397 5.12 -4.99 23.85
N LYS A 398 6.27 -4.30 23.70
CA LYS A 398 6.72 -3.25 24.61
C LYS A 398 6.90 -1.97 23.80
N PRO A 399 5.92 -1.05 23.82
CA PRO A 399 5.97 0.21 23.06
C PRO A 399 7.26 1.01 23.29
N LYS A 400 7.88 0.89 24.46
CA LYS A 400 9.20 1.49 24.74
C LYS A 400 10.35 1.03 23.82
N TYR A 401 10.20 -0.09 23.10
CA TYR A 401 11.23 -0.65 22.21
C TYR A 401 10.83 -0.63 20.74
N ASN A 402 9.59 -0.24 20.41
CA ASN A 402 9.07 -0.32 19.05
C ASN A 402 8.05 0.79 18.80
N LYS A 403 8.18 1.49 17.66
CA LYS A 403 7.43 2.71 17.33
C LYS A 403 6.17 2.47 16.48
N GLY A 404 5.80 1.21 16.28
CA GLY A 404 4.79 0.84 15.31
C GLY A 404 5.38 0.61 13.91
N LEU A 405 4.49 0.60 12.93
CA LEU A 405 4.73 0.09 11.57
C LEU A 405 5.23 1.22 10.64
N GLU A 406 6.38 1.03 9.99
CA GLU A 406 7.01 2.02 9.11
C GLU A 406 7.57 1.37 7.84
N TRP A 407 7.82 2.17 6.78
CA TRP A 407 8.55 1.71 5.60
C TRP A 407 10.06 1.77 5.85
N VAL A 408 10.70 0.61 5.89
CA VAL A 408 12.12 0.47 6.26
C VAL A 408 12.89 -0.14 5.10
N ARG A 409 14.04 0.46 4.76
CA ARG A 409 14.90 -0.04 3.68
C ARG A 409 15.47 -1.41 4.00
N ALA A 410 15.65 -2.23 2.97
CA ALA A 410 16.18 -3.58 3.06
C ALA A 410 17.54 -3.63 3.77
N ASP A 411 18.42 -2.67 3.51
CA ASP A 411 19.76 -2.59 4.11
C ASP A 411 19.77 -2.09 5.57
N GLN A 412 18.65 -1.59 6.06
CA GLN A 412 18.48 -1.18 7.45
C GLN A 412 17.83 -2.28 8.31
N LEU A 413 17.21 -3.28 7.68
CA LEU A 413 16.66 -4.43 8.38
C LEU A 413 17.76 -5.30 8.98
N LYS A 414 17.51 -5.80 10.19
CA LYS A 414 18.37 -6.63 11.01
C LYS A 414 17.63 -7.88 11.45
N ALA A 415 18.39 -8.88 11.90
CA ALA A 415 17.79 -10.05 12.52
C ALA A 415 16.98 -9.64 13.76
N GLN A 416 15.80 -10.23 13.88
CA GLN A 416 14.75 -9.96 14.85
C GLN A 416 13.96 -8.67 14.68
N ASP A 417 14.23 -7.82 13.68
CA ASP A 417 13.21 -6.85 13.25
C ASP A 417 11.93 -7.60 12.86
N VAL A 418 10.82 -6.90 12.82
CA VAL A 418 9.52 -7.47 12.50
C VAL A 418 9.06 -6.91 11.17
N VAL A 419 8.58 -7.75 10.27
CA VAL A 419 7.96 -7.34 9.00
C VAL A 419 6.47 -7.69 9.02
N ALA A 420 5.69 -6.90 8.32
CA ALA A 420 4.24 -7.02 8.27
C ALA A 420 3.81 -7.93 7.11
N ILE A 421 2.95 -8.89 7.42
CA ILE A 421 2.20 -9.70 6.46
C ILE A 421 0.74 -9.26 6.60
N PRO A 422 0.14 -8.61 5.61
CA PRO A 422 -1.23 -8.14 5.73
C PRO A 422 -2.21 -9.29 5.81
N ARG A 423 -3.22 -9.11 6.65
CA ARG A 423 -4.41 -9.95 6.72
C ARG A 423 -5.36 -9.49 5.63
N GLN A 424 -5.76 -10.40 4.78
CA GLN A 424 -6.71 -10.07 3.74
C GLN A 424 -8.10 -9.87 4.31
N LYS A 425 -8.67 -8.71 4.02
CA LYS A 425 -10.10 -8.46 4.22
C LYS A 425 -10.84 -9.11 3.06
N TYR A 426 -11.93 -9.80 3.36
CA TYR A 426 -12.78 -10.43 2.35
C TYR A 426 -14.22 -9.96 2.54
N GLU A 427 -14.93 -9.93 1.43
CA GLU A 427 -16.38 -9.80 1.44
C GLU A 427 -16.95 -11.21 1.31
N VAL A 428 -17.88 -11.57 2.19
CA VAL A 428 -18.55 -12.86 2.11
C VAL A 428 -19.43 -12.85 0.88
N GLU A 429 -19.12 -13.74 -0.07
CA GLU A 429 -19.92 -13.88 -1.27
C GLU A 429 -20.98 -14.98 -1.08
N THR A 430 -22.26 -14.62 -1.13
CA THR A 430 -23.33 -15.64 -1.11
C THR A 430 -23.42 -16.31 -2.48
N CYS A 431 -22.90 -17.53 -2.58
CA CYS A 431 -22.93 -18.29 -3.83
C CYS A 431 -24.03 -19.35 -3.83
N PHE A 432 -24.83 -19.34 -4.88
CA PHE A 432 -25.77 -20.42 -5.23
C PHE A 432 -25.40 -20.95 -6.60
N PHE A 433 -25.22 -22.26 -6.71
CA PHE A 433 -24.88 -22.92 -7.96
C PHE A 433 -26.08 -23.67 -8.51
N ASP A 434 -26.37 -23.48 -9.79
CA ASP A 434 -27.23 -24.37 -10.55
C ASP A 434 -26.37 -25.51 -11.12
N LEU A 435 -26.61 -26.75 -10.71
CA LEU A 435 -25.91 -27.92 -11.25
C LEU A 435 -26.12 -28.09 -12.76
N LEU A 436 -27.13 -27.44 -13.35
CA LEU A 436 -27.33 -27.40 -14.79
C LEU A 436 -26.18 -26.70 -15.53
N ASP A 437 -25.58 -25.67 -14.93
CA ASP A 437 -24.50 -24.89 -15.54
C ASP A 437 -23.22 -25.72 -15.72
N ALA A 438 -23.02 -26.74 -14.88
CA ALA A 438 -21.90 -27.66 -14.99
C ALA A 438 -22.07 -28.69 -16.12
N VAL A 439 -23.31 -28.92 -16.61
CA VAL A 439 -23.62 -29.90 -17.66
C VAL A 439 -24.68 -29.38 -18.65
N PRO A 440 -24.38 -28.32 -19.43
CA PRO A 440 -25.38 -27.62 -20.24
C PRO A 440 -25.90 -28.40 -21.48
N HIS A 441 -25.25 -29.51 -21.85
CA HIS A 441 -25.50 -30.22 -23.12
C HIS A 441 -26.00 -31.66 -23.00
N TYR A 442 -26.35 -32.14 -21.80
CA TYR A 442 -26.86 -33.52 -21.65
C TYR A 442 -28.38 -33.57 -21.82
N ASN A 443 -28.83 -33.50 -23.08
CA ASN A 443 -30.23 -33.60 -23.46
C ASN A 443 -30.56 -35.03 -23.92
N SER A 444 -31.13 -35.85 -23.04
CA SER A 444 -31.99 -36.96 -23.46
C SER A 444 -32.97 -37.34 -22.35
N ASP A 445 -34.23 -36.94 -22.53
CA ASP A 445 -35.46 -37.30 -21.80
C ASP A 445 -35.95 -36.46 -20.60
N ALA A 446 -37.29 -36.31 -20.57
CA ALA A 446 -38.07 -35.13 -20.17
C ALA A 446 -38.17 -34.78 -18.66
N ARG A 447 -37.24 -35.18 -17.79
CA ARG A 447 -37.18 -34.75 -16.37
C ARG A 447 -35.75 -34.45 -15.90
N SER A 448 -35.03 -33.65 -16.67
CA SER A 448 -33.69 -33.12 -16.39
C SER A 448 -33.52 -32.53 -14.98
N ILE A 449 -32.80 -33.26 -14.12
CA ILE A 449 -31.60 -32.90 -13.32
C ILE A 449 -30.76 -34.20 -13.08
N TRP A 450 -31.00 -35.29 -13.86
CA TRP A 450 -31.46 -36.52 -13.17
C TRP A 450 -31.20 -37.97 -13.57
N ALA A 451 -30.42 -38.29 -14.60
CA ALA A 451 -30.30 -39.69 -15.00
C ALA A 451 -29.41 -40.53 -14.03
N ASN A 452 -29.94 -40.90 -12.86
CA ASN A 452 -29.46 -42.05 -12.09
C ASN A 452 -29.89 -43.33 -12.80
N LYS A 453 -29.00 -44.33 -12.88
CA LYS A 453 -29.45 -45.71 -13.12
C LYS A 453 -30.36 -46.14 -11.95
N PRO A 454 -31.54 -46.71 -12.20
CA PRO A 454 -32.32 -47.35 -11.15
C PRO A 454 -31.53 -48.56 -10.60
N GLY A 455 -31.48 -48.68 -9.27
CA GLY A 455 -31.33 -49.98 -8.63
C GLY A 455 -32.73 -50.60 -8.55
N ALA A 456 -32.85 -51.87 -8.92
CA ALA A 456 -34.02 -52.77 -8.86
C ALA A 456 -35.45 -52.17 -8.90
N ASN A 457 -36.21 -52.54 -9.95
CA ASN A 457 -37.63 -52.21 -10.16
C ASN A 457 -38.57 -52.73 -9.04
N VAL A 458 -39.63 -51.98 -8.74
CA VAL A 458 -40.88 -52.45 -8.13
C VAL A 458 -41.91 -52.71 -9.24
N ASN A 459 -42.01 -53.98 -9.63
CA ASN A 459 -43.18 -54.75 -10.07
C ASN A 459 -42.61 -56.14 -10.38
N GLU A 460 -42.95 -57.13 -9.55
CA GLU A 460 -42.27 -58.44 -9.38
C GLU A 460 -42.38 -59.39 -10.59
N LEU A 461 -42.11 -58.95 -11.82
CA LEU A 461 -41.96 -59.86 -12.95
C LEU A 461 -40.51 -59.84 -13.44
N ASN A 462 -39.84 -60.97 -13.27
CA ASN A 462 -38.44 -61.16 -13.62
C ASN A 462 -38.29 -61.14 -15.15
N TYR A 463 -37.21 -60.54 -15.66
CA TYR A 463 -36.90 -60.56 -17.11
C TYR A 463 -36.80 -61.97 -17.68
N HIS A 464 -36.50 -62.98 -16.85
CA HIS A 464 -36.51 -64.38 -17.24
C HIS A 464 -37.92 -64.93 -17.49
N GLU A 465 -38.90 -64.56 -16.67
CA GLU A 465 -40.30 -64.99 -16.82
C GLU A 465 -40.96 -64.33 -18.03
N LEU A 466 -40.68 -63.04 -18.25
CA LEU A 466 -41.10 -62.34 -19.46
C LEU A 466 -40.45 -62.92 -20.72
N ALA A 467 -39.20 -63.37 -20.61
CA ALA A 467 -38.48 -63.99 -21.72
C ALA A 467 -39.09 -65.34 -22.10
N GLU A 468 -39.46 -66.19 -21.13
CA GLU A 468 -40.22 -67.41 -21.37
C GLU A 468 -41.59 -67.12 -21.99
N MET A 469 -42.34 -66.17 -21.43
CA MET A 469 -43.70 -65.83 -21.88
C MET A 469 -43.75 -65.33 -23.33
N PHE A 470 -42.73 -64.61 -23.77
CA PHE A 470 -42.62 -64.11 -25.15
C PHE A 470 -41.66 -64.92 -26.02
N ALA A 471 -41.28 -66.13 -25.58
CA ALA A 471 -40.39 -67.05 -26.28
C ALA A 471 -39.12 -66.36 -26.83
N THR A 472 -38.49 -65.56 -25.99
CA THR A 472 -37.30 -64.78 -26.35
C THR A 472 -36.25 -64.84 -25.24
N THR A 473 -35.19 -64.03 -25.33
CA THR A 473 -34.15 -63.99 -24.29
C THR A 473 -34.36 -62.80 -23.34
N PRO A 474 -33.94 -62.91 -22.06
CA PRO A 474 -33.99 -61.81 -21.10
C PRO A 474 -33.27 -60.55 -21.59
N ARG A 475 -32.22 -60.74 -22.40
CA ARG A 475 -31.48 -59.67 -23.05
C ARG A 475 -32.35 -58.90 -24.06
N VAL A 476 -33.13 -59.61 -24.87
CA VAL A 476 -34.07 -59.01 -25.84
C VAL A 476 -35.20 -58.27 -25.11
N ILE A 477 -35.80 -58.88 -24.07
CA ILE A 477 -36.77 -58.21 -23.19
C ILE A 477 -36.18 -56.90 -22.64
N GLY A 478 -34.98 -56.97 -22.06
CA GLY A 478 -34.30 -55.81 -21.48
C GLY A 478 -34.07 -54.68 -22.50
N THR A 479 -33.72 -55.01 -23.74
CA THR A 479 -33.56 -54.00 -24.81
C THR A 479 -34.88 -53.34 -25.23
N ILE A 480 -35.99 -54.09 -25.22
CA ILE A 480 -37.32 -53.59 -25.62
C ILE A 480 -37.94 -52.73 -24.50
N VAL A 481 -37.87 -53.19 -23.25
CA VAL A 481 -38.35 -52.44 -22.07
C VAL A 481 -37.63 -51.09 -21.93
N LYS A 482 -36.31 -51.07 -22.18
CA LYS A 482 -35.45 -49.87 -22.18
C LYS A 482 -35.53 -49.04 -23.47
N LYS A 483 -36.39 -49.41 -24.41
CA LYS A 483 -36.60 -48.73 -25.71
C LYS A 483 -35.33 -48.59 -26.57
N GLN A 484 -34.38 -49.53 -26.45
CA GLN A 484 -33.11 -49.54 -27.19
C GLN A 484 -33.19 -50.32 -28.52
N ARG A 485 -34.35 -50.89 -28.86
CA ARG A 485 -34.60 -51.61 -30.11
C ARG A 485 -35.60 -50.82 -30.97
N LYS A 486 -35.39 -50.79 -32.29
CA LYS A 486 -36.29 -50.06 -33.23
C LYS A 486 -37.71 -50.65 -33.16
N LEU A 487 -38.70 -49.78 -33.01
CA LEU A 487 -40.14 -50.05 -32.74
C LEU A 487 -40.93 -50.63 -33.94
N VAL A 488 -40.27 -51.36 -34.82
CA VAL A 488 -40.83 -51.88 -36.08
C VAL A 488 -40.85 -53.41 -36.15
N ASP A 489 -40.27 -54.09 -35.17
CA ASP A 489 -40.34 -55.56 -35.06
C ASP A 489 -41.65 -55.98 -34.37
N ALA A 490 -42.33 -57.00 -34.90
CA ALA A 490 -43.62 -57.48 -34.41
C ALA A 490 -43.55 -57.89 -32.92
N LEU A 491 -42.46 -58.57 -32.53
CA LEU A 491 -42.20 -58.96 -31.14
C LEU A 491 -42.07 -57.74 -30.21
N SER A 492 -41.44 -56.66 -30.68
CA SER A 492 -41.27 -55.43 -29.90
C SER A 492 -42.61 -54.73 -29.70
N LYS A 493 -43.52 -54.79 -30.68
CA LYS A 493 -44.85 -54.20 -30.57
C LYS A 493 -45.71 -54.99 -29.59
N THR A 494 -45.74 -56.32 -29.70
CA THR A 494 -46.49 -57.20 -28.79
C THR A 494 -46.07 -57.04 -27.33
N ILE A 495 -44.75 -56.95 -27.07
CA ILE A 495 -44.24 -56.76 -25.70
C ILE A 495 -44.62 -55.38 -25.15
N ASN A 496 -44.50 -54.30 -25.94
CA ASN A 496 -44.89 -52.97 -25.47
C ASN A 496 -46.40 -52.89 -25.21
N ASP A 497 -47.24 -53.46 -26.07
CA ASP A 497 -48.70 -53.53 -25.87
C ASP A 497 -49.06 -54.28 -24.57
N PHE A 498 -48.36 -55.38 -24.26
CA PHE A 498 -48.56 -56.11 -23.00
C PHE A 498 -48.15 -55.28 -21.78
N LEU A 499 -46.99 -54.62 -21.83
CA LEU A 499 -46.51 -53.75 -20.75
C LEU A 499 -47.48 -52.59 -20.49
N ASP A 500 -48.04 -52.01 -21.56
CA ASP A 500 -48.99 -50.92 -21.47
C ASP A 500 -50.35 -51.41 -20.93
N ARG A 501 -50.82 -52.60 -21.31
CA ARG A 501 -52.06 -53.23 -20.78
C ARG A 501 -51.97 -53.66 -19.32
N THR A 502 -50.81 -54.14 -18.88
CA THR A 502 -50.59 -54.57 -17.50
C THR A 502 -50.30 -53.42 -16.55
N ASN A 503 -50.38 -52.18 -17.06
CA ASN A 503 -50.02 -50.97 -16.33
C ASN A 503 -48.62 -51.10 -15.71
N TYR A 504 -47.72 -51.79 -16.42
CA TYR A 504 -46.35 -52.00 -15.98
C TYR A 504 -45.65 -50.65 -15.93
N GLN A 505 -45.59 -50.06 -14.74
CA GLN A 505 -44.87 -48.81 -14.53
C GLN A 505 -43.38 -49.06 -14.74
N ARG A 506 -42.85 -48.47 -15.80
CA ARG A 506 -41.42 -48.45 -16.08
C ARG A 506 -40.76 -47.61 -14.99
N VAL A 507 -40.25 -48.25 -13.94
CA VAL A 507 -39.62 -47.54 -12.82
C VAL A 507 -38.32 -46.88 -13.30
N LEU A 508 -38.39 -45.56 -13.48
CA LEU A 508 -37.25 -44.67 -13.32
C LEU A 508 -37.59 -43.76 -12.14
N GLU A 509 -37.24 -44.19 -10.94
CA GLU A 509 -37.11 -43.22 -9.85
C GLU A 509 -35.85 -42.39 -10.13
N ALA A 510 -36.07 -41.17 -10.63
CA ALA A 510 -35.11 -40.11 -10.46
C ALA A 510 -34.87 -39.99 -8.95
N ALA A 511 -33.63 -40.07 -8.49
CA ALA A 511 -33.35 -39.49 -7.17
C ALA A 511 -33.74 -38.00 -7.23
N LYS A 512 -33.98 -37.36 -6.08
CA LYS A 512 -34.10 -35.90 -6.00
C LYS A 512 -32.84 -35.37 -5.28
N THR A 513 -32.22 -34.32 -5.80
CA THR A 513 -30.79 -33.90 -5.82
C THR A 513 -31.03 -32.50 -6.21
N ARG A 514 -30.55 -31.68 -5.32
CA ARG A 514 -30.90 -30.30 -5.38
C ARG A 514 -30.22 -29.75 -6.62
N ARG A 515 -31.04 -29.19 -7.51
CA ARG A 515 -30.54 -28.45 -8.66
C ARG A 515 -29.70 -27.27 -8.20
N PHE A 516 -30.23 -26.57 -7.19
CA PHE A 516 -29.56 -25.44 -6.57
C PHE A 516 -28.84 -25.89 -5.31
N VAL A 517 -27.56 -25.59 -5.24
CA VAL A 517 -26.68 -25.89 -4.11
C VAL A 517 -26.05 -24.60 -3.62
N MET A 518 -26.18 -24.35 -2.32
CA MET A 518 -25.57 -23.19 -1.67
C MET A 518 -24.14 -23.52 -1.28
N LEU A 519 -23.24 -22.52 -1.35
CA LEU A 519 -21.90 -22.64 -0.78
C LEU A 519 -21.97 -22.45 0.74
N ASP A 520 -22.34 -23.52 1.45
CA ASP A 520 -22.42 -23.56 2.90
C ASP A 520 -21.27 -24.34 3.53
N ALA A 521 -21.26 -24.39 4.86
CA ALA A 521 -20.26 -25.07 5.67
C ALA A 521 -20.08 -26.56 5.28
N ASP A 522 -21.18 -27.27 4.97
CA ASP A 522 -21.13 -28.67 4.54
C ASP A 522 -20.48 -28.79 3.15
N LEU A 523 -20.87 -27.95 2.18
CA LEU A 523 -20.24 -27.96 0.85
C LEU A 523 -18.76 -27.56 0.91
N MET A 524 -18.40 -26.61 1.76
CA MET A 524 -17.01 -26.22 2.01
C MET A 524 -16.19 -27.41 2.53
N ARG A 525 -16.70 -28.18 3.50
CA ARG A 525 -16.04 -29.41 3.98
C ARG A 525 -15.85 -30.44 2.86
N LEU A 526 -16.87 -30.63 2.02
CA LEU A 526 -16.80 -31.58 0.91
C LEU A 526 -15.82 -31.13 -0.19
N ILE A 527 -15.71 -29.83 -0.47
CA ILE A 527 -14.67 -29.26 -1.32
C ILE A 527 -13.29 -29.56 -0.73
N GLY A 528 -13.13 -29.41 0.59
CA GLY A 528 -11.90 -29.77 1.30
C GLY A 528 -11.50 -31.23 1.04
N PHE A 529 -12.42 -32.17 1.26
CA PHE A 529 -12.20 -33.58 0.93
C PHE A 529 -11.84 -33.79 -0.54
N TYR A 530 -12.46 -33.05 -1.45
CA TYR A 530 -12.17 -33.17 -2.88
C TYR A 530 -10.76 -32.68 -3.23
N THR A 531 -10.35 -31.56 -2.62
CA THR A 531 -8.99 -31.04 -2.82
C THR A 531 -7.91 -31.98 -2.32
N ALA A 532 -8.20 -32.76 -1.28
CA ALA A 532 -7.30 -33.78 -0.78
C ALA A 532 -7.42 -35.09 -1.58
N GLU A 533 -8.45 -35.88 -1.28
CA GLU A 533 -8.59 -37.26 -1.73
C GLU A 533 -9.56 -37.46 -2.90
N GLY A 534 -10.20 -36.38 -3.35
CA GLY A 534 -11.17 -36.44 -4.42
C GLY A 534 -10.56 -36.48 -5.81
N TYR A 535 -11.21 -37.24 -6.68
CA TYR A 535 -10.96 -37.27 -8.11
C TYR A 535 -12.19 -37.73 -8.88
N THR A 536 -12.18 -37.50 -10.20
CA THR A 536 -13.26 -37.91 -11.08
C THR A 536 -12.78 -38.91 -12.12
N VAL A 537 -13.60 -39.94 -12.36
CA VAL A 537 -13.30 -41.02 -13.33
C VAL A 537 -14.45 -41.23 -14.30
N GLY A 538 -14.22 -42.04 -15.33
CA GLY A 538 -15.20 -42.35 -16.37
C GLY A 538 -14.99 -41.57 -17.66
N ASN A 539 -16.01 -41.54 -18.51
CA ASN A 539 -15.95 -40.88 -19.83
C ASN A 539 -16.57 -39.48 -19.76
N PRO A 540 -16.33 -38.58 -20.73
CA PRO A 540 -16.87 -37.22 -20.71
C PRO A 540 -18.38 -37.13 -20.46
N ASN A 541 -19.13 -38.10 -20.98
CA ASN A 541 -20.59 -38.21 -20.90
C ASN A 541 -21.09 -39.03 -19.69
N ASN A 542 -20.18 -39.60 -18.90
CA ASN A 542 -20.51 -40.45 -17.76
C ASN A 542 -19.36 -40.38 -16.75
N ARG A 543 -19.34 -39.29 -15.99
CA ARG A 543 -18.37 -39.03 -14.93
C ARG A 543 -18.89 -39.49 -13.58
N GLN A 544 -17.99 -40.02 -12.77
CA GLN A 544 -18.22 -40.39 -11.38
C GLN A 544 -17.27 -39.60 -10.50
N LEU A 545 -17.76 -39.17 -9.34
CA LEU A 545 -16.96 -38.55 -8.30
C LEU A 545 -16.51 -39.63 -7.32
N ARG A 546 -15.24 -39.62 -6.95
CA ARG A 546 -14.65 -40.60 -6.04
C ARG A 546 -13.74 -39.93 -5.02
N PHE A 547 -13.66 -40.55 -3.85
CA PHE A 547 -12.74 -40.19 -2.77
C PHE A 547 -12.07 -41.46 -2.27
N ALA A 548 -10.76 -41.43 -2.05
CA ALA A 548 -10.00 -42.57 -1.55
C ALA A 548 -9.41 -42.25 -0.18
N PHE A 549 -9.71 -43.06 0.83
CA PHE A 549 -9.22 -42.88 2.21
C PHE A 549 -8.53 -44.14 2.70
N GLY A 550 -7.64 -44.04 3.68
CA GLY A 550 -7.00 -45.19 4.31
C GLY A 550 -7.97 -46.08 5.08
N GLU A 551 -7.56 -47.31 5.42
CA GLU A 551 -8.39 -48.26 6.17
C GLU A 551 -8.80 -47.77 7.57
N HIS A 552 -8.03 -46.84 8.16
CA HIS A 552 -8.30 -46.29 9.48
C HIS A 552 -9.19 -45.02 9.46
N GLU A 553 -9.64 -44.59 8.28
CA GLU A 553 -10.33 -43.31 8.04
C GLU A 553 -11.78 -43.52 7.58
N ILE A 554 -12.41 -44.58 8.12
CA ILE A 554 -13.78 -44.96 7.76
C ILE A 554 -14.82 -43.89 8.15
N ASP A 555 -14.55 -43.12 9.20
CA ASP A 555 -15.37 -42.00 9.63
C ASP A 555 -15.39 -40.86 8.59
N TYR A 556 -14.30 -40.67 7.83
CA TYR A 556 -14.26 -39.71 6.72
C TYR A 556 -15.10 -40.18 5.54
N CYS A 557 -15.11 -41.49 5.29
CA CYS A 557 -15.96 -42.11 4.29
C CYS A 557 -17.45 -41.88 4.59
N ASP A 558 -17.84 -42.04 5.86
CA ASP A 558 -19.20 -41.79 6.33
C ASP A 558 -19.57 -40.30 6.27
N ASP A 559 -18.66 -39.40 6.62
CA ASP A 559 -18.89 -37.95 6.51
C ASP A 559 -19.10 -37.53 5.05
N VAL A 560 -18.27 -38.00 4.11
CA VAL A 560 -18.47 -37.74 2.67
C VAL A 560 -19.83 -38.23 2.21
N LYS A 561 -20.25 -39.44 2.61
CA LYS A 561 -21.58 -39.97 2.26
C LYS A 561 -22.71 -39.09 2.82
N ARG A 562 -22.61 -38.69 4.09
CA ARG A 562 -23.57 -37.78 4.75
C ARG A 562 -23.63 -36.44 4.02
N LEU A 563 -22.49 -35.82 3.75
CA LEU A 563 -22.36 -34.54 3.05
C LEU A 563 -23.01 -34.59 1.67
N VAL A 564 -22.72 -35.63 0.89
CA VAL A 564 -23.31 -35.81 -0.45
C VAL A 564 -24.84 -35.95 -0.37
N ALA A 565 -25.36 -36.64 0.64
CA ALA A 565 -26.80 -36.76 0.87
C ALA A 565 -27.43 -35.42 1.30
N VAL A 566 -26.79 -34.67 2.21
CA VAL A 566 -27.32 -33.40 2.73
C VAL A 566 -27.27 -32.29 1.68
N ILE A 567 -26.12 -32.08 1.06
CA ILE A 567 -25.88 -31.00 0.10
C ILE A 567 -26.67 -31.26 -1.18
N PHE A 568 -26.48 -32.46 -1.74
CA PHE A 568 -26.98 -32.81 -3.06
C PHE A 568 -28.20 -33.72 -3.02
N GLY A 569 -28.86 -33.98 -1.89
CA GLY A 569 -29.99 -34.92 -1.81
C GLY A 569 -29.66 -36.35 -2.29
N TYR A 570 -28.38 -36.69 -2.47
CA TYR A 570 -27.99 -37.89 -3.21
C TYR A 570 -27.58 -39.04 -2.26
N GLU A 571 -28.44 -40.04 -2.11
CA GLU A 571 -28.24 -41.12 -1.14
C GLU A 571 -27.52 -42.38 -1.71
N LYS A 572 -27.34 -42.46 -3.03
CA LYS A 572 -26.82 -43.67 -3.72
C LYS A 572 -25.28 -43.79 -3.74
N THR A 573 -24.61 -43.23 -2.73
CA THR A 573 -23.16 -43.34 -2.58
C THR A 573 -22.77 -44.77 -2.18
N THR A 574 -21.78 -45.34 -2.86
CA THR A 574 -21.32 -46.73 -2.64
C THR A 574 -19.90 -46.77 -2.11
N PHE A 575 -19.56 -47.81 -1.34
CA PHE A 575 -18.22 -48.03 -0.81
C PHE A 575 -17.57 -49.24 -1.46
N ARG A 576 -16.27 -49.15 -1.70
CA ARG A 576 -15.45 -50.28 -2.16
C ARG A 576 -14.15 -50.33 -1.38
N GLN A 577 -13.82 -51.49 -0.84
CA GLN A 577 -12.48 -51.75 -0.31
C GLN A 577 -11.53 -52.01 -1.49
N THR A 578 -10.39 -51.32 -1.49
CA THR A 578 -9.35 -51.48 -2.50
C THR A 578 -8.31 -52.52 -2.05
N PRO A 579 -7.54 -53.12 -2.97
CA PRO A 579 -6.50 -54.10 -2.63
C PRO A 579 -5.35 -53.55 -1.78
N ARG A 580 -5.26 -52.22 -1.59
CA ARG A 580 -4.17 -51.54 -0.89
C ARG A 580 -4.58 -51.00 0.49
N HIS A 581 -5.51 -51.67 1.17
CA HIS A 581 -5.93 -51.24 2.52
C HIS A 581 -6.51 -49.82 2.54
N ALA A 582 -7.32 -49.47 1.53
CA ALA A 582 -7.99 -48.18 1.43
C ALA A 582 -9.46 -48.35 1.03
N TYR A 583 -10.31 -47.42 1.46
CA TYR A 583 -11.73 -47.35 1.12
C TYR A 583 -11.97 -46.30 0.06
N GLU A 584 -12.73 -46.64 -0.98
CA GLU A 584 -13.15 -45.73 -2.03
C GLU A 584 -14.65 -45.43 -1.90
N VAL A 585 -14.99 -44.16 -1.69
CA VAL A 585 -16.36 -43.64 -1.71
C VAL A 585 -16.68 -43.24 -3.14
N MET A 586 -17.71 -43.85 -3.74
CA MET A 586 -18.09 -43.62 -5.13
C MET A 586 -19.49 -42.99 -5.22
N VAL A 587 -19.55 -41.81 -5.82
CA VAL A 587 -20.77 -41.05 -6.11
C VAL A 587 -21.07 -41.19 -7.61
N HIS A 588 -22.11 -41.97 -7.93
CA HIS A 588 -22.50 -42.29 -9.31
C HIS A 588 -23.42 -41.23 -9.92
N ASN A 589 -23.01 -39.96 -9.84
CA ASN A 589 -23.77 -38.84 -10.38
C ASN A 589 -22.90 -37.96 -11.28
N HIS A 590 -23.31 -37.84 -12.54
CA HIS A 590 -22.57 -37.10 -13.55
C HIS A 590 -22.51 -35.60 -13.26
N ALA A 591 -23.63 -35.00 -12.83
CA ALA A 591 -23.73 -33.58 -12.56
C ALA A 591 -22.87 -33.17 -11.37
N ILE A 592 -22.92 -33.95 -10.27
CA ILE A 592 -22.07 -33.72 -9.09
C ILE A 592 -20.59 -33.86 -9.48
N ALA A 593 -20.22 -34.91 -10.23
CA ALA A 593 -18.83 -35.07 -10.66
C ALA A 593 -18.35 -33.90 -11.54
N LYS A 594 -19.19 -33.42 -12.45
CA LYS A 594 -18.88 -32.27 -13.31
C LYS A 594 -18.80 -30.96 -12.56
N PHE A 595 -19.65 -30.77 -11.55
CA PHE A 595 -19.58 -29.64 -10.65
C PHE A 595 -18.22 -29.56 -9.94
N PHE A 596 -17.71 -30.67 -9.41
CA PHE A 596 -16.37 -30.70 -8.80
C PHE A 596 -15.22 -30.57 -9.83
N GLU A 597 -15.36 -31.08 -11.06
CA GLU A 597 -14.39 -30.83 -12.14
C GLU A 597 -14.32 -29.34 -12.53
N TRP A 598 -15.47 -28.64 -12.49
CA TRP A 598 -15.57 -27.22 -12.76
C TRP A 598 -14.98 -26.39 -11.62
N LEU A 599 -15.30 -26.75 -10.36
CA LEU A 599 -14.77 -26.06 -9.18
C LEU A 599 -13.25 -26.19 -9.06
N VAL A 600 -12.72 -27.40 -9.16
CA VAL A 600 -11.30 -27.68 -8.92
C VAL A 600 -10.73 -28.46 -10.12
N PRO A 601 -9.77 -27.87 -10.86
CA PRO A 601 -9.21 -28.48 -12.06
C PRO A 601 -8.61 -29.88 -11.83
N LYS A 602 -8.64 -30.70 -12.87
CA LYS A 602 -8.07 -32.06 -12.84
C LYS A 602 -6.54 -32.06 -12.72
N GLY A 603 -6.04 -33.08 -12.02
CA GLY A 603 -4.62 -33.35 -11.85
C GLY A 603 -4.07 -32.68 -10.59
N ALA A 604 -3.32 -33.45 -9.79
CA ALA A 604 -2.86 -33.02 -8.47
C ALA A 604 -2.03 -31.72 -8.48
N VAL A 605 -1.25 -31.48 -9.53
CA VAL A 605 -0.41 -30.28 -9.70
C VAL A 605 -1.23 -29.03 -10.09
N ASN A 606 -2.39 -29.23 -10.72
CA ASN A 606 -3.24 -28.15 -11.23
C ASN A 606 -4.39 -27.78 -10.29
N LYS A 607 -4.59 -28.53 -9.19
CA LYS A 607 -5.65 -28.24 -8.22
C LYS A 607 -5.50 -26.80 -7.73
N ARG A 608 -6.61 -26.05 -7.74
CA ARG A 608 -6.73 -24.69 -7.21
C ARG A 608 -8.19 -24.44 -6.87
N LEU A 609 -8.43 -23.58 -5.90
CA LEU A 609 -9.75 -23.15 -5.47
C LEU A 609 -10.16 -21.85 -6.19
N PRO A 610 -11.43 -21.67 -6.56
CA PRO A 610 -11.96 -20.40 -7.06
C PRO A 610 -11.98 -19.31 -5.97
N ASP A 611 -11.89 -18.04 -6.37
CA ASP A 611 -11.90 -16.88 -5.46
C ASP A 611 -13.11 -16.86 -4.52
N PHE A 612 -14.29 -17.17 -5.04
CA PHE A 612 -15.52 -17.19 -4.25
C PHE A 612 -15.52 -18.25 -3.12
N VAL A 613 -14.70 -19.31 -3.24
CA VAL A 613 -14.49 -20.30 -2.17
C VAL A 613 -13.58 -19.73 -1.08
N LEU A 614 -12.59 -18.93 -1.47
CA LEU A 614 -11.69 -18.27 -0.52
C LEU A 614 -12.38 -17.07 0.15
N ASN A 615 -13.28 -16.39 -0.53
CA ASN A 615 -14.06 -15.25 -0.03
C ASN A 615 -15.31 -15.68 0.75
N GLN A 616 -15.10 -16.57 1.71
CA GLN A 616 -16.14 -17.10 2.60
C GLN A 616 -15.86 -16.74 4.06
N SER A 617 -16.88 -16.86 4.91
CA SER A 617 -16.75 -16.60 6.34
C SER A 617 -15.73 -17.53 7.02
N PRO A 618 -15.21 -17.17 8.21
CA PRO A 618 -14.24 -18.01 8.93
C PRO A 618 -14.82 -19.39 9.24
N GLU A 619 -16.13 -19.48 9.49
CA GLU A 619 -16.83 -20.75 9.75
C GLU A 619 -16.81 -21.65 8.51
N ASN A 620 -17.07 -21.09 7.32
CA ASN A 620 -17.00 -21.82 6.06
C ASN A 620 -15.56 -22.24 5.72
N LEU A 621 -14.58 -21.34 5.91
CA LEU A 621 -13.16 -21.62 5.70
C LEU A 621 -12.61 -22.68 6.67
N ARG A 622 -13.10 -22.68 7.92
CA ARG A 622 -12.81 -23.72 8.92
C ARG A 622 -13.20 -25.10 8.40
N GLU A 623 -14.39 -25.21 7.81
CA GLU A 623 -14.89 -26.48 7.29
C GLU A 623 -14.14 -26.98 6.06
N LEU A 624 -13.81 -26.07 5.14
CA LEU A 624 -12.90 -26.36 4.03
C LEU A 624 -11.57 -26.94 4.52
N LEU A 625 -10.98 -26.32 5.56
CA LEU A 625 -9.72 -26.75 6.12
C LEU A 625 -9.81 -28.11 6.82
N ILE A 626 -10.93 -28.41 7.50
CA ILE A 626 -11.18 -29.72 8.10
C ILE A 626 -11.18 -30.81 7.03
N GLY A 627 -11.94 -30.62 5.94
CA GLY A 627 -11.98 -31.58 4.84
C GLY A 627 -10.61 -31.79 4.19
N ALA A 628 -9.87 -30.70 3.97
CA ALA A 628 -8.54 -30.75 3.37
C ALA A 628 -7.51 -31.47 4.26
N LEU A 629 -7.54 -31.24 5.59
CA LEU A 629 -6.62 -31.85 6.54
C LEU A 629 -6.93 -33.31 6.84
N ARG A 630 -8.20 -33.73 6.77
CA ARG A 630 -8.56 -35.15 6.96
C ARG A 630 -8.05 -36.05 5.84
N GLY A 631 -7.83 -35.53 4.63
CA GLY A 631 -7.24 -36.30 3.54
C GLY A 631 -5.71 -36.19 3.45
N ASP A 632 -5.21 -34.97 3.24
CA ASP A 632 -3.79 -34.71 2.94
C ASP A 632 -2.96 -34.31 4.17
N GLY A 633 -3.62 -34.14 5.31
CA GLY A 633 -3.04 -33.64 6.54
C GLY A 633 -2.49 -34.76 7.42
N CYS A 634 -1.36 -34.51 8.08
CA CYS A 634 -0.82 -35.48 9.04
C CYS A 634 -0.09 -34.77 10.19
N LEU A 635 -0.35 -35.23 11.42
CA LEU A 635 0.41 -34.84 12.60
C LEU A 635 1.81 -35.48 12.51
N LYS A 636 2.85 -34.67 12.31
CA LYS A 636 4.22 -35.18 12.50
C LYS A 636 4.54 -35.11 13.99
N ALA A 637 4.61 -36.29 14.60
CA ALA A 637 5.03 -36.47 15.99
C ALA A 637 6.36 -35.70 16.26
N PRO A 638 6.41 -34.85 17.29
CA PRO A 638 5.27 -34.20 17.94
C PRO A 638 5.54 -32.68 18.02
N ARG A 639 4.88 -31.84 17.19
CA ARG A 639 4.75 -30.36 17.33
C ARG A 639 4.23 -29.63 16.08
N ARG A 640 3.81 -30.32 15.02
CA ARG A 640 3.46 -29.67 13.73
C ARG A 640 2.27 -30.32 13.06
N ILE A 641 1.35 -29.48 12.59
CA ILE A 641 0.28 -29.83 11.68
C ILE A 641 0.78 -29.47 10.28
N ALA A 642 0.63 -30.40 9.34
CA ALA A 642 1.09 -30.21 7.98
C ALA A 642 0.02 -30.67 6.99
N TYR A 643 -0.32 -29.81 6.02
CA TYR A 643 -1.06 -30.14 4.81
C TYR A 643 -0.06 -30.32 3.66
N LYS A 644 -0.22 -31.36 2.84
CA LYS A 644 0.67 -31.65 1.71
C LYS A 644 -0.09 -31.60 0.41
N THR A 645 0.52 -31.06 -0.64
CA THR A 645 -0.07 -31.10 -1.98
C THR A 645 1.01 -31.03 -3.05
N ALA A 646 0.73 -31.55 -4.24
CA ALA A 646 1.59 -31.38 -5.41
C ALA A 646 1.34 -30.06 -6.15
N SER A 647 0.25 -29.34 -5.83
CA SER A 647 -0.07 -28.05 -6.43
C SER A 647 0.56 -26.91 -5.63
N PRO A 648 1.46 -26.09 -6.24
CA PRO A 648 1.94 -24.88 -5.59
C PRO A 648 0.78 -23.92 -5.29
N HIS A 649 -0.15 -23.75 -6.24
CA HIS A 649 -1.28 -22.82 -6.10
C HIS A 649 -2.14 -23.17 -4.89
N LEU A 650 -2.53 -24.44 -4.78
CA LEU A 650 -3.34 -24.91 -3.65
C LEU A 650 -2.59 -24.80 -2.33
N ALA A 651 -1.27 -25.03 -2.29
CA ALA A 651 -0.48 -24.85 -1.08
C ALA A 651 -0.53 -23.40 -0.58
N HIS A 652 -0.41 -22.42 -1.48
CA HIS A 652 -0.51 -21.01 -1.12
C HIS A 652 -1.94 -20.64 -0.67
N GLN A 653 -2.98 -21.14 -1.36
CA GLN A 653 -4.38 -20.91 -0.98
C GLN A 653 -4.73 -21.53 0.38
N ILE A 654 -4.30 -22.76 0.67
CA ILE A 654 -4.53 -23.38 1.99
C ILE A 654 -3.75 -22.65 3.09
N ALA A 655 -2.54 -22.18 2.80
CA ALA A 655 -1.79 -21.38 3.76
C ALA A 655 -2.48 -20.03 4.04
N GLU A 656 -3.10 -19.41 3.04
CA GLU A 656 -3.94 -18.22 3.21
C GLU A 656 -5.17 -18.54 4.09
N VAL A 657 -5.83 -19.69 3.88
CA VAL A 657 -6.94 -20.14 4.75
C VAL A 657 -6.50 -20.26 6.21
N PHE A 658 -5.34 -20.87 6.48
CA PHE A 658 -4.78 -20.88 7.85
C PHE A 658 -4.60 -19.46 8.40
N MET A 659 -4.01 -18.55 7.62
CA MET A 659 -3.77 -17.17 8.06
C MET A 659 -5.08 -16.42 8.33
N ARG A 660 -6.12 -16.60 7.50
CA ARG A 660 -7.44 -15.99 7.73
C ARG A 660 -8.08 -16.48 9.02
N LEU A 661 -7.89 -17.76 9.36
CA LEU A 661 -8.31 -18.36 10.63
C LEU A 661 -7.40 -18.00 11.82
N GLY A 662 -6.43 -17.09 11.63
CA GLY A 662 -5.57 -16.59 12.70
C GLY A 662 -4.30 -17.43 12.93
N TYR A 663 -3.95 -18.33 12.01
CA TYR A 663 -2.79 -19.22 12.12
C TYR A 663 -1.72 -18.90 11.08
N LEU A 664 -0.54 -18.49 11.52
CA LEU A 664 0.59 -18.23 10.63
C LEU A 664 1.15 -19.53 10.06
N ALA A 665 0.70 -19.89 8.86
CA ALA A 665 1.18 -21.05 8.11
C ALA A 665 2.43 -20.72 7.29
N SER A 666 3.39 -21.65 7.27
CA SER A 666 4.56 -21.61 6.39
C SER A 666 4.39 -22.55 5.21
N VAL A 667 4.87 -22.18 4.02
CA VAL A 667 4.89 -23.04 2.82
C VAL A 667 6.33 -23.43 2.52
N GLN A 668 6.57 -24.72 2.34
CA GLN A 668 7.90 -25.26 2.01
C GLN A 668 7.78 -26.23 0.83
N SER A 669 8.58 -26.04 -0.21
CA SER A 669 8.72 -26.99 -1.31
C SER A 669 9.74 -28.08 -0.96
N TYR A 670 9.51 -29.29 -1.50
CA TYR A 670 10.40 -30.44 -1.39
C TYR A 670 10.56 -31.02 -2.78
N GLU A 671 11.78 -30.95 -3.30
CA GLU A 671 12.11 -31.61 -4.55
C GLU A 671 12.14 -33.13 -4.37
N PRO A 672 11.63 -33.87 -5.37
CA PRO A 672 11.58 -35.32 -5.32
C PRO A 672 12.99 -35.90 -5.45
N LYS A 673 13.29 -36.95 -4.68
CA LYS A 673 14.56 -37.68 -4.78
C LYS A 673 14.65 -38.60 -6.01
N TYR A 674 13.54 -38.80 -6.72
CA TYR A 674 13.40 -39.74 -7.83
C TYR A 674 12.68 -39.06 -9.01
N GLU A 675 13.10 -39.33 -10.24
CA GLU A 675 12.64 -38.64 -11.47
C GLU A 675 11.12 -38.71 -11.73
N ASN A 676 10.41 -39.72 -11.20
CA ASN A 676 8.98 -39.94 -11.46
C ASN A 676 8.02 -39.29 -10.45
N HIS A 677 8.53 -38.52 -9.49
CA HIS A 677 7.70 -37.83 -8.50
C HIS A 677 7.66 -36.33 -8.82
N SER A 678 6.52 -35.68 -8.52
CA SER A 678 6.40 -34.23 -8.60
C SER A 678 6.88 -33.56 -7.31
N THR A 679 7.34 -32.31 -7.41
CA THR A 679 7.62 -31.46 -6.24
C THR A 679 6.42 -31.40 -5.32
N SER A 680 6.63 -31.67 -4.02
CA SER A 680 5.57 -31.61 -3.02
C SER A 680 5.71 -30.34 -2.19
N TYR A 681 4.60 -29.67 -1.96
CA TYR A 681 4.49 -28.47 -1.14
C TYR A 681 3.87 -28.83 0.20
N HIS A 682 4.47 -28.36 1.28
CA HIS A 682 4.00 -28.58 2.63
C HIS A 682 3.61 -27.25 3.26
N VAL A 683 2.34 -27.11 3.60
CA VAL A 683 1.81 -26.02 4.41
C VAL A 683 1.85 -26.45 5.86
N ARG A 684 2.46 -25.65 6.74
CA ARG A 684 2.73 -26.06 8.13
C ARG A 684 2.46 -24.98 9.14
N ILE A 685 1.77 -25.35 10.22
CA ILE A 685 1.70 -24.60 11.47
C ILE A 685 2.37 -25.43 12.58
N GLY A 686 3.00 -24.76 13.54
CA GLY A 686 3.74 -25.45 14.60
C GLY A 686 3.88 -24.63 15.87
N GLY A 687 4.41 -25.27 16.92
CA GLY A 687 4.57 -24.64 18.23
C GLY A 687 3.22 -24.48 18.93
N GLU A 688 3.03 -23.35 19.60
CA GLU A 688 1.83 -23.07 20.40
C GLU A 688 0.56 -22.98 19.55
N GLN A 689 0.67 -22.41 18.34
CA GLN A 689 -0.44 -22.32 17.40
C GLN A 689 -1.03 -23.68 17.03
N ALA A 690 -0.20 -24.73 16.94
CA ALA A 690 -0.69 -26.06 16.61
C ALA A 690 -1.38 -26.74 17.81
N ARG A 691 -1.06 -26.34 19.06
CA ARG A 691 -1.85 -26.72 20.24
C ARG A 691 -3.22 -26.06 20.20
N ARG A 692 -3.24 -24.73 20.04
CA ARG A 692 -4.47 -23.95 19.90
C ARG A 692 -5.35 -24.49 18.77
N PHE A 693 -4.75 -24.81 17.63
CA PHE A 693 -5.46 -25.43 16.52
C PHE A 693 -6.06 -26.79 16.90
N ALA A 694 -5.33 -27.66 17.61
CA ALA A 694 -5.89 -28.94 18.04
C ALA A 694 -7.09 -28.78 19.01
N GLU A 695 -7.10 -27.72 19.83
CA GLU A 695 -8.18 -27.39 20.76
C GLU A 695 -9.40 -26.76 20.06
N GLU A 696 -9.18 -25.88 19.09
CA GLU A 696 -10.23 -25.23 18.31
C GLU A 696 -10.83 -26.14 17.21
N PHE A 697 -10.14 -27.24 16.87
CA PHE A 697 -10.55 -28.23 15.87
C PHE A 697 -10.63 -29.65 16.47
N PRO A 698 -11.48 -29.88 17.49
CA PRO A 698 -11.59 -31.18 18.15
C PRO A 698 -12.02 -32.31 17.19
N GLU A 699 -12.69 -31.99 16.09
CA GLU A 699 -13.17 -32.93 15.06
C GLU A 699 -12.02 -33.60 14.28
N LEU A 700 -10.82 -33.03 14.33
CA LEU A 700 -9.62 -33.62 13.73
C LEU A 700 -8.93 -34.63 14.65
N ASN A 701 -9.37 -34.76 15.91
CA ASN A 701 -8.84 -35.69 16.91
C ASN A 701 -7.29 -35.64 17.01
N LEU A 702 -6.72 -34.44 16.90
CA LEU A 702 -5.27 -34.24 16.88
C LEU A 702 -4.72 -34.37 18.31
N LYS A 703 -3.86 -35.37 18.54
CA LYS A 703 -3.18 -35.55 19.82
C LYS A 703 -1.96 -34.62 19.91
N TYR A 704 -1.94 -33.73 20.90
CA TYR A 704 -0.84 -32.78 21.12
C TYR A 704 -0.24 -32.95 22.52
N PRO A 705 1.10 -32.93 22.70
CA PRO A 705 1.69 -33.09 24.02
C PRO A 705 1.42 -31.87 24.92
N ALA A 706 1.09 -32.14 26.19
CA ALA A 706 0.69 -31.13 27.19
C ALA A 706 1.80 -30.12 27.54
N GLU A 707 3.07 -30.48 27.38
CA GLU A 707 4.21 -29.62 27.69
C GLU A 707 5.01 -29.27 26.43
N ILE A 708 4.74 -28.10 25.85
CA ILE A 708 5.60 -27.51 24.83
C ILE A 708 6.12 -26.19 25.37
N ASN A 709 7.38 -26.21 25.79
CA ASN A 709 8.12 -25.05 26.29
C ASN A 709 8.57 -24.14 25.13
N ASN A 710 7.65 -23.72 24.26
CA ASN A 710 7.98 -22.95 23.06
C ASN A 710 7.15 -21.65 22.98
N ARG A 711 7.78 -20.54 23.36
CA ARG A 711 7.23 -19.18 23.43
C ARG A 711 6.87 -18.53 22.07
N GLN A 712 6.71 -19.31 21.00
CA GLN A 712 6.28 -18.77 19.71
C GLN A 712 4.76 -18.60 19.69
N GLU A 713 4.29 -17.60 20.41
CA GLU A 713 3.01 -16.98 20.12
C GLU A 713 3.16 -16.13 18.86
N VAL A 714 2.26 -16.32 17.90
CA VAL A 714 2.09 -15.37 16.80
C VAL A 714 1.41 -14.13 17.37
N PHE A 715 2.00 -12.98 17.10
CA PHE A 715 1.41 -11.70 17.46
C PHE A 715 0.89 -11.06 16.17
N ALA A 716 -0.40 -10.74 16.18
CA ALA A 716 -1.16 -10.24 15.05
C ALA A 716 -2.24 -9.30 15.59
N ASP A 717 -2.65 -8.33 14.79
CA ASP A 717 -3.82 -7.49 15.05
C ASP A 717 -4.89 -7.71 13.97
N GLU A 718 -5.83 -6.78 13.83
CA GLU A 718 -6.90 -6.86 12.82
C GLU A 718 -6.37 -6.81 11.38
N ASP A 719 -5.26 -6.10 11.14
CA ASP A 719 -4.77 -5.78 9.80
C ASP A 719 -3.52 -6.59 9.41
N TYR A 720 -2.69 -7.01 10.35
CA TYR A 720 -1.39 -7.63 10.07
C TYR A 720 -1.05 -8.82 10.97
N PHE A 721 -0.37 -9.80 10.37
CA PHE A 721 0.54 -10.69 11.06
C PHE A 721 1.92 -10.07 11.13
N TYR A 722 2.54 -10.14 12.28
CA TYR A 722 3.86 -9.60 12.50
C TYR A 722 4.88 -10.73 12.67
N VAL A 723 5.89 -10.76 11.81
CA VAL A 723 6.85 -11.86 11.76
C VAL A 723 8.29 -11.39 11.88
N ALA A 724 9.09 -12.12 12.64
CA ALA A 724 10.49 -11.78 12.82
C ALA A 724 11.32 -12.05 11.56
N VAL A 725 12.13 -11.09 11.17
CA VAL A 725 13.27 -11.24 10.27
C VAL A 725 14.27 -12.19 10.93
N ARG A 726 14.47 -13.38 10.35
CA ARG A 726 15.45 -14.36 10.82
C ARG A 726 16.87 -13.95 10.46
N SER A 727 17.04 -13.36 9.28
CA SER A 727 18.30 -12.79 8.83
C SER A 727 18.07 -11.74 7.76
N ALA A 728 18.89 -10.69 7.76
CA ALA A 728 19.08 -9.76 6.68
C ALA A 728 20.60 -9.67 6.44
N LYS A 729 21.06 -10.05 5.25
CA LYS A 729 22.49 -10.16 4.94
C LYS A 729 22.80 -9.46 3.62
N THR A 730 23.84 -8.64 3.61
CA THR A 730 24.42 -8.13 2.37
C THR A 730 25.12 -9.28 1.65
N LEU A 731 24.69 -9.53 0.42
CA LEU A 731 25.35 -10.42 -0.53
C LEU A 731 26.41 -9.64 -1.29
N GLU A 732 27.43 -10.34 -1.78
CA GLU A 732 28.44 -9.78 -2.66
C GLU A 732 27.81 -9.14 -3.90
N ASN A 733 28.56 -8.25 -4.55
CA ASN A 733 28.10 -7.57 -5.76
C ASN A 733 27.73 -8.60 -6.83
N ARG A 734 26.50 -8.51 -7.33
CA ARG A 734 26.00 -9.36 -8.42
C ARG A 734 25.64 -8.50 -9.61
N SER A 735 25.87 -9.05 -10.80
CA SER A 735 25.35 -8.52 -12.05
C SER A 735 24.18 -9.38 -12.52
N LEU A 736 22.96 -8.88 -12.42
CA LEU A 736 21.73 -9.59 -12.80
C LEU A 736 20.65 -8.64 -13.33
N GLU A 737 19.61 -9.19 -13.95
CA GLU A 737 18.38 -8.42 -14.17
C GLU A 737 17.53 -8.36 -12.90
N VAL A 738 17.06 -7.16 -12.58
CA VAL A 738 16.15 -6.90 -11.46
C VAL A 738 14.83 -6.32 -11.96
N PHE A 739 13.76 -6.61 -11.22
CA PHE A 739 12.37 -6.42 -11.62
C PHE A 739 11.62 -5.60 -10.58
N ASN A 740 10.60 -4.88 -11.02
CA ASN A 740 9.66 -4.20 -10.14
C ASN A 740 8.29 -4.05 -10.82
N ILE A 741 7.25 -3.72 -10.06
CA ILE A 741 5.91 -3.43 -10.57
C ILE A 741 5.37 -2.12 -9.98
N GLU A 742 4.55 -1.41 -10.75
CA GLU A 742 3.77 -0.27 -10.29
C GLU A 742 2.33 -0.72 -10.07
N VAL A 743 1.78 -0.37 -8.93
CA VAL A 743 0.39 -0.67 -8.54
C VAL A 743 -0.34 0.65 -8.33
N GLU A 744 -1.57 0.71 -8.83
CA GLU A 744 -2.43 1.90 -8.71
C GLU A 744 -2.81 2.20 -7.25
N GLU A 745 -3.04 3.48 -6.96
CA GLU A 745 -3.48 4.04 -5.66
C GLU A 745 -2.52 3.81 -4.48
N ASP A 746 -2.42 2.57 -4.01
CA ASP A 746 -1.71 2.23 -2.77
C ASP A 746 -0.20 2.12 -2.96
N HIS A 747 0.28 2.12 -4.22
CA HIS A 747 1.71 2.19 -4.53
C HIS A 747 2.59 1.13 -3.82
N THR A 748 2.00 -0.04 -3.58
CA THR A 748 2.59 -1.13 -2.79
C THR A 748 2.09 -2.46 -3.29
N TYR A 749 2.80 -3.53 -2.95
CA TYR A 749 2.39 -4.90 -3.23
C TYR A 749 2.99 -5.86 -2.22
N ILE A 750 2.57 -7.13 -2.28
CA ILE A 750 3.08 -8.16 -1.38
C ILE A 750 4.11 -9.02 -2.10
N ALA A 751 5.37 -8.91 -1.68
CA ALA A 751 6.46 -9.73 -2.16
C ALA A 751 6.81 -10.77 -1.10
N ASN A 752 6.72 -12.05 -1.47
CA ASN A 752 7.02 -13.18 -0.61
C ASN A 752 6.30 -13.11 0.76
N ARG A 753 5.03 -12.68 0.72
CA ARG A 753 4.10 -12.42 1.84
C ARG A 753 4.29 -11.14 2.64
N VAL A 754 5.40 -10.43 2.48
CA VAL A 754 5.63 -9.18 3.22
C VAL A 754 5.25 -7.99 2.35
N ALA A 755 4.72 -6.96 2.99
CA ALA A 755 4.35 -5.72 2.32
C ALA A 755 5.60 -4.91 1.92
N VAL A 756 5.64 -4.49 0.65
CA VAL A 756 6.75 -3.77 0.03
C VAL A 756 6.26 -2.59 -0.83
N HIS A 757 7.11 -1.58 -1.03
CA HIS A 757 6.78 -0.34 -1.75
C HIS A 757 7.07 -0.43 -3.28
N ASN A 758 6.49 0.47 -4.09
CA ASN A 758 6.81 0.65 -5.52
C ASN A 758 7.98 1.63 -5.79
N CYS A 759 8.55 1.60 -7.00
CA CYS A 759 9.69 2.45 -7.39
C CYS A 759 9.24 3.76 -8.03
N THR A 760 9.90 4.86 -7.69
CA THR A 760 9.60 6.19 -8.22
C THR A 760 10.74 6.70 -9.12
N THR A 761 10.39 7.00 -10.39
CA THR A 761 11.16 7.78 -11.39
C THR A 761 12.28 7.10 -12.22
N ARG A 762 13.50 6.87 -11.73
CA ARG A 762 14.67 6.45 -12.59
C ARG A 762 14.47 5.11 -13.30
N VAL A 763 13.78 4.17 -12.65
CA VAL A 763 13.47 2.84 -13.23
C VAL A 763 12.31 2.92 -14.23
N VAL A 764 11.42 3.89 -14.06
CA VAL A 764 10.23 4.06 -14.90
C VAL A 764 10.59 4.60 -16.28
N THR A 765 11.53 5.54 -16.33
CA THR A 765 11.93 6.23 -17.57
C THR A 765 13.24 5.71 -18.16
N GLY A 766 14.06 4.99 -17.37
CA GLY A 766 15.44 4.66 -17.73
C GLY A 766 16.36 5.90 -17.79
N ALA A 767 15.84 7.08 -17.48
CA ALA A 767 16.56 8.34 -17.51
C ALA A 767 17.04 8.70 -16.11
N GLY A 768 18.34 8.98 -15.99
CA GLY A 768 18.95 9.48 -14.76
C GLY A 768 20.45 9.61 -14.93
N VAL A 769 21.03 10.61 -14.28
CA VAL A 769 22.48 10.85 -14.28
C VAL A 769 22.96 10.78 -12.83
N PRO A 770 24.12 10.16 -12.53
CA PRO A 770 24.70 10.16 -11.18
C PRO A 770 24.81 11.59 -10.61
N GLN A 771 24.49 11.76 -9.33
CA GLN A 771 24.10 13.07 -8.80
C GLN A 771 25.21 14.13 -8.85
N ILE A 772 26.47 13.76 -8.61
CA ILE A 772 27.60 14.72 -8.71
C ILE A 772 27.78 15.17 -10.15
N THR A 773 27.73 14.24 -11.11
CA THR A 773 27.81 14.57 -12.54
C THR A 773 26.62 15.41 -12.98
N ALA A 774 25.40 15.07 -12.55
CA ALA A 774 24.20 15.82 -12.89
C ALA A 774 24.30 17.29 -12.42
N VAL A 775 24.68 17.50 -11.15
CA VAL A 775 24.87 18.84 -10.58
C VAL A 775 25.97 19.58 -11.34
N SER A 776 27.15 18.99 -11.50
CA SER A 776 28.29 19.61 -12.18
C SER A 776 27.97 20.01 -13.63
N ASP A 777 27.32 19.14 -14.41
CA ASP A 777 26.98 19.39 -15.81
C ASP A 777 25.92 20.50 -15.95
N CYS A 778 24.95 20.53 -15.04
CA CYS A 778 23.93 21.58 -14.99
C CYS A 778 24.53 22.92 -14.54
N VAL A 779 25.42 22.94 -13.54
CA VAL A 779 26.13 24.16 -13.12
C VAL A 779 26.99 24.72 -14.24
N ALA A 780 27.74 23.86 -14.94
CA ALA A 780 28.55 24.26 -16.09
C ALA A 780 27.68 24.90 -17.20
N ALA A 781 26.46 24.38 -17.41
CA ALA A 781 25.51 24.93 -18.37
C ALA A 781 24.86 26.24 -17.91
N ALA A 782 24.65 26.42 -16.61
CA ALA A 782 24.09 27.64 -16.03
C ALA A 782 25.11 28.78 -15.89
N LYS A 783 26.41 28.48 -15.96
CA LYS A 783 27.50 29.45 -15.79
C LYS A 783 27.35 30.66 -16.72
N GLY A 784 27.37 31.86 -16.14
CA GLY A 784 27.23 33.13 -16.87
C GLY A 784 25.78 33.58 -17.12
N SER A 785 24.78 32.74 -16.86
CA SER A 785 23.35 33.12 -17.00
C SER A 785 22.81 33.92 -15.81
N GLY A 786 23.50 33.85 -14.66
CA GLY A 786 23.04 34.40 -13.38
C GLY A 786 21.95 33.57 -12.69
N VAL A 787 21.51 32.45 -13.27
CA VAL A 787 20.51 31.51 -12.74
C VAL A 787 21.15 30.53 -11.76
N PRO A 788 20.72 30.50 -10.48
CA PRO A 788 21.18 29.51 -9.52
C PRO A 788 20.75 28.08 -9.83
N VAL A 789 21.54 27.12 -9.35
CA VAL A 789 21.27 25.68 -9.42
C VAL A 789 20.95 25.13 -8.03
N ILE A 790 19.83 24.43 -7.92
CA ILE A 790 19.39 23.75 -6.70
C ILE A 790 19.63 22.24 -6.88
N ALA A 791 20.51 21.66 -6.07
CA ALA A 791 20.70 20.21 -6.05
C ALA A 791 19.56 19.53 -5.28
N ASP A 792 18.90 18.56 -5.91
CA ASP A 792 17.75 17.84 -5.37
C ASP A 792 17.88 16.33 -5.60
N GLY A 793 17.47 15.54 -4.61
CA GLY A 793 17.52 14.08 -4.67
C GLY A 793 18.86 13.44 -4.29
N GLY A 794 18.79 12.31 -3.58
CA GLY A 794 19.96 11.49 -3.23
C GLY A 794 20.82 12.00 -2.06
N ILE A 795 20.44 13.11 -1.41
CA ILE A 795 21.08 13.64 -0.19
C ILE A 795 20.68 12.76 1.00
N LYS A 796 21.65 12.09 1.63
CA LYS A 796 21.43 11.19 2.77
C LYS A 796 22.12 11.67 4.04
N PHE A 797 23.23 12.40 3.90
CA PHE A 797 24.05 12.87 5.01
C PHE A 797 24.42 14.35 4.83
N SER A 798 24.82 15.01 5.92
CA SER A 798 25.32 16.39 5.88
C SER A 798 26.52 16.55 4.93
N GLY A 799 27.37 15.53 4.81
CA GLY A 799 28.47 15.52 3.85
C GLY A 799 28.02 15.60 2.39
N ASP A 800 26.86 15.07 2.03
CA ASP A 800 26.33 15.14 0.67
C ASP A 800 25.89 16.57 0.31
N VAL A 801 25.39 17.33 1.29
CA VAL A 801 25.10 18.77 1.15
C VAL A 801 26.39 19.50 0.76
N VAL A 802 27.47 19.28 1.50
CA VAL A 802 28.76 19.93 1.22
C VAL A 802 29.29 19.53 -0.16
N LYS A 803 29.21 18.23 -0.52
CA LYS A 803 29.63 17.75 -1.84
C LYS A 803 28.80 18.36 -2.97
N ALA A 804 27.50 18.55 -2.78
CA ALA A 804 26.64 19.21 -3.76
C ALA A 804 27.02 20.68 -3.96
N ILE A 805 27.31 21.41 -2.87
CA ILE A 805 27.79 22.80 -2.93
C ILE A 805 29.17 22.86 -3.62
N VAL A 806 30.08 21.94 -3.32
CA VAL A 806 31.38 21.86 -4.00
C VAL A 806 31.24 21.51 -5.49
N ALA A 807 30.25 20.69 -5.86
CA ALA A 807 29.88 20.46 -7.26
C ALA A 807 29.29 21.71 -7.95
N GLY A 808 29.06 22.78 -7.18
CA GLY A 808 28.71 24.11 -7.65
C GLY A 808 27.23 24.47 -7.54
N ALA A 809 26.42 23.64 -6.85
CA ALA A 809 25.05 24.04 -6.52
C ALA A 809 25.05 25.26 -5.58
N ASP A 810 24.12 26.18 -5.79
CA ASP A 810 23.93 27.33 -4.91
C ASP A 810 23.19 26.91 -3.64
N SER A 811 22.19 26.03 -3.76
CA SER A 811 21.43 25.52 -2.62
C SER A 811 21.09 24.04 -2.79
N VAL A 812 20.72 23.39 -1.68
CA VAL A 812 20.41 21.96 -1.63
C VAL A 812 18.99 21.78 -1.11
N MET A 813 18.17 21.07 -1.89
CA MET A 813 16.83 20.64 -1.52
C MET A 813 16.89 19.33 -0.75
N ILE A 814 16.36 19.35 0.47
CA ILE A 814 16.43 18.24 1.42
C ILE A 814 15.03 17.65 1.64
N GLY A 815 14.92 16.34 1.50
CA GLY A 815 13.69 15.59 1.79
C GLY A 815 13.83 14.77 3.08
N SER A 816 14.47 13.60 2.95
CA SER A 816 14.57 12.60 4.03
C SER A 816 15.14 13.10 5.36
N LEU A 817 16.12 14.02 5.36
CA LEU A 817 16.67 14.57 6.61
C LEU A 817 15.69 15.47 7.36
N PHE A 818 14.68 16.04 6.67
CA PHE A 818 13.62 16.83 7.29
C PHE A 818 12.37 16.01 7.60
N ALA A 819 12.14 14.86 6.94
CA ALA A 819 10.95 14.02 7.10
C ALA A 819 10.71 13.43 8.51
N GLY A 820 11.50 13.81 9.51
CA GLY A 820 11.35 13.41 10.91
C GLY A 820 11.66 14.51 11.94
N THR A 821 11.72 15.77 11.51
CA THR A 821 11.87 16.92 12.44
C THR A 821 10.54 17.28 13.10
N GLU A 822 10.58 18.00 14.22
CA GLU A 822 9.36 18.35 14.97
C GLU A 822 8.34 19.12 14.11
N GLU A 823 8.86 19.90 13.17
CA GLU A 823 8.10 20.84 12.36
C GLU A 823 7.60 20.22 11.04
N ALA A 824 8.05 19.02 10.68
CA ALA A 824 7.52 18.31 9.52
C ALA A 824 6.11 17.76 9.85
N PRO A 825 5.21 17.61 8.86
CA PRO A 825 3.84 17.12 9.08
C PRO A 825 3.76 15.65 9.49
N GLY A 826 4.89 14.93 9.43
CA GLY A 826 5.01 13.57 9.96
C GLY A 826 5.01 13.54 11.49
N GLU A 827 4.48 12.46 12.09
CA GLU A 827 4.51 12.32 13.54
C GLU A 827 5.95 12.21 14.07
N VAL A 828 6.29 13.07 15.03
CA VAL A 828 7.61 13.21 15.62
C VAL A 828 7.84 12.11 16.63
N ILE A 829 8.62 11.10 16.27
CA ILE A 829 8.91 10.00 17.18
C ILE A 829 10.32 10.16 17.74
N LEU A 830 10.47 10.63 18.98
CA LEU A 830 11.74 10.67 19.71
C LEU A 830 12.42 9.28 19.69
N TYR A 831 13.60 9.19 19.10
CA TYR A 831 14.47 8.02 19.11
C TYR A 831 15.57 8.28 20.15
N GLN A 832 15.63 7.47 21.20
CA GLN A 832 16.51 7.64 22.36
C GLN A 832 16.26 8.91 23.21
N GLY A 833 15.11 8.91 23.89
CA GLY A 833 15.06 9.30 25.29
C GLY A 833 15.03 8.03 26.14
#